data_AF-A0A1C0VY93-F1
#
_entry.id   AF-A0A1C0VY93-F1
#
_cell.length_a   1.000
_cell.length_b   1.000
_cell.length_c   1.000
_cell.angle_alpha   90.00
_cell.angle_beta   90.00
_cell.angle_gamma   90.00
#
_symmetry.space_group_name_H-M   'P 1'
#
loop_
_entity.id
_entity.type
_entity.pdbx_description
1 polymer ?
#
loop_
_entity_poly.entity_id
_entity_poly.type
_entity_poly.pdbx_seq_one_letter_code
_entity_poly.pdbx_strand_id
1 'polypeptide(L)'
;MAGPSADNLAYLLDDSSNSLTLTPGFLAPYPKGLLALGGNDYIVGSSDSEIIDGGDNNDRLIGGAGADTLIGGSGDNFLIGGVGDDILTGNTGKDIMRGGRGNDLLVAFDGDDVLVGDKGRDILTGGEGADLFVLQTETAAPTPETADIITDFKHFFWKDLIGLTGGLTVADITLESASINPGSNDTLIRIRQSGAVLGWVADVSPDYLNGRFVPADAKLGDELYSAVNLGSLSNKPTIQGFVGNSKPDDFYRFTIPVTSDLKLNVSGLSADLDVTLIQDINQNNTVEPLDIVQVSENSDAKPEEINLKGLFAGTYFVRISRFKEAETSYTMSISATPSSSLVAGNSAIATYNTNFGFGLINAAAAVAQSIGKTPFMDVPNWGGDEWGRDLINAPEVQAQGFTGDGIVVAVVDTGVDYNHPDLTGNIWTNSGELGVDVNGSQKATNGIDDDNNGFVDDFRGWDFVNSDNDPMDENGHGTHVAGIIGAKKDGVGITGVAPNVKIMPVKSVAQDGIGKAITGVAGIRYAVDNGADIINISFGGNDLEIERLDAIRYAESKGVVVVSSAGNSGNGRPTLPARLANEVGIAVGSVTRDRKLSDFSNRSGVVVIDYVVAPGGDGGSSNSEDIYSTVALSLTGIPYRYYFGTSMAAPHVAGVVALMRQANPNLTPSEIKKIIVVTANRSDITV
;
A
#
# COMPACT_ATOMS: atom_id res chain seq x y z
N MET A 1 -25.38 -20.12 2.55
CA MET A 1 -26.73 -20.71 2.54
C MET A 1 -27.02 -21.30 1.16
N ALA A 2 -27.87 -22.33 1.07
CA ALA A 2 -28.20 -23.01 -0.19
C ALA A 2 -29.59 -22.56 -0.70
N GLY A 3 -29.59 -21.73 -1.75
CA GLY A 3 -30.77 -21.37 -2.54
C GLY A 3 -31.55 -20.13 -2.04
N PRO A 4 -32.24 -19.42 -2.95
CA PRO A 4 -33.07 -18.28 -2.59
C PRO A 4 -34.24 -18.68 -1.69
N SER A 5 -34.54 -17.82 -0.72
CA SER A 5 -35.80 -17.83 0.03
C SER A 5 -36.98 -17.66 -0.93
N ALA A 6 -38.18 -18.07 -0.49
CA ALA A 6 -39.38 -18.01 -1.34
C ALA A 6 -39.77 -16.58 -1.77
N ASP A 7 -39.25 -15.56 -1.09
CA ASP A 7 -39.47 -14.15 -1.38
C ASP A 7 -38.28 -13.46 -2.08
N ASN A 8 -37.20 -14.20 -2.35
CA ASN A 8 -35.95 -13.75 -2.96
C ASN A 8 -35.09 -12.78 -2.11
N LEU A 9 -35.25 -12.78 -0.78
CA LEU A 9 -34.42 -12.03 0.18
C LEU A 9 -33.37 -12.93 0.88
N ALA A 10 -32.17 -12.42 1.08
CA ALA A 10 -31.24 -12.99 2.06
C ALA A 10 -31.64 -12.48 3.46
N TYR A 11 -31.50 -13.32 4.49
CA TYR A 11 -31.84 -12.98 5.87
C TYR A 11 -30.66 -13.29 6.79
N LEU A 12 -30.35 -12.41 7.73
CA LEU A 12 -29.64 -12.80 8.94
C LEU A 12 -30.62 -13.56 9.86
N LEU A 13 -30.16 -14.62 10.52
CA LEU A 13 -31.04 -15.67 11.05
C LEU A 13 -31.55 -15.42 12.49
N ASP A 14 -31.20 -14.29 13.11
CA ASP A 14 -31.62 -13.92 14.46
C ASP A 14 -31.72 -12.39 14.66
N ASP A 15 -32.30 -11.99 15.80
CA ASP A 15 -32.44 -10.58 16.23
C ASP A 15 -31.23 -10.13 17.11
N SER A 16 -30.05 -10.69 16.87
CA SER A 16 -28.83 -10.34 17.61
C SER A 16 -27.91 -9.49 16.74
N SER A 17 -27.03 -8.68 17.36
CA SER A 17 -26.04 -7.91 16.62
C SER A 17 -25.12 -8.80 15.77
N ASN A 18 -25.08 -8.53 14.47
CA ASN A 18 -24.24 -9.24 13.50
C ASN A 18 -23.13 -8.34 12.95
N SER A 19 -22.10 -8.99 12.40
CA SER A 19 -21.11 -8.32 11.55
C SER A 19 -20.91 -9.13 10.27
N LEU A 20 -21.16 -8.50 9.12
CA LEU A 20 -21.11 -9.17 7.82
C LEU A 20 -20.40 -8.29 6.78
N THR A 21 -19.51 -8.91 6.00
CA THR A 21 -18.94 -8.30 4.80
C THR A 21 -19.32 -9.13 3.59
N LEU A 22 -19.95 -8.49 2.61
CA LEU A 22 -20.37 -9.13 1.36
C LEU A 22 -19.18 -9.25 0.41
N THR A 23 -19.15 -10.34 -0.35
CA THR A 23 -18.22 -10.50 -1.47
C THR A 23 -18.99 -10.36 -2.78
N PRO A 24 -18.36 -9.93 -3.88
CA PRO A 24 -19.02 -9.83 -5.18
C PRO A 24 -19.73 -11.14 -5.57
N GLY A 25 -20.96 -11.02 -6.04
CA GLY A 25 -21.86 -12.11 -6.41
C GLY A 25 -22.62 -12.74 -5.25
N PHE A 26 -22.41 -12.31 -4.00
CA PHE A 26 -23.07 -12.91 -2.82
C PHE A 26 -24.59 -12.80 -2.90
N LEU A 27 -25.12 -11.62 -3.25
CA LEU A 27 -26.56 -11.38 -3.38
C LEU A 27 -27.13 -11.73 -4.77
N ALA A 28 -26.32 -12.26 -5.70
CA ALA A 28 -26.81 -12.66 -7.03
C ALA A 28 -28.02 -13.63 -7.00
N PRO A 29 -28.15 -14.57 -6.04
CA PRO A 29 -29.34 -15.39 -5.90
C PRO A 29 -30.54 -14.68 -5.26
N TYR A 30 -30.33 -13.53 -4.61
CA TYR A 30 -31.29 -12.81 -3.78
C TYR A 30 -31.55 -11.40 -4.35
N PRO A 31 -32.23 -11.28 -5.49
CA PRO A 31 -32.41 -10.01 -6.20
C PRO A 31 -33.21 -8.94 -5.43
N LYS A 32 -33.79 -9.27 -4.28
CA LYS A 32 -34.43 -8.28 -3.40
C LYS A 32 -33.51 -7.76 -2.29
N GLY A 33 -32.30 -8.28 -2.18
CA GLY A 33 -31.33 -7.80 -1.20
C GLY A 33 -31.20 -8.67 0.04
N LEU A 34 -30.56 -8.08 1.04
CA LEU A 34 -30.33 -8.60 2.39
C LEU A 34 -31.21 -7.85 3.39
N LEU A 35 -31.86 -8.58 4.30
CA LEU A 35 -32.55 -8.05 5.47
C LEU A 35 -31.89 -8.58 6.75
N ALA A 36 -31.45 -7.66 7.61
CA ALA A 36 -30.71 -7.97 8.83
C ALA A 36 -31.61 -8.26 10.05
N LEU A 37 -32.91 -7.95 9.92
CA LEU A 37 -33.97 -8.17 10.92
C LEU A 37 -33.86 -7.28 12.14
N GLY A 38 -33.07 -7.65 13.15
CA GLY A 38 -32.98 -6.90 14.39
C GLY A 38 -31.63 -7.08 15.08
N GLY A 39 -31.32 -6.19 16.01
CA GLY A 39 -30.00 -6.11 16.64
C GLY A 39 -29.17 -4.99 16.02
N ASN A 40 -28.10 -4.57 16.68
CA ASN A 40 -27.24 -3.53 16.10
C ASN A 40 -26.27 -4.18 15.12
N ASP A 41 -26.55 -4.13 13.83
CA ASP A 41 -25.81 -4.83 12.78
C ASP A 41 -24.73 -3.96 12.14
N TYR A 42 -23.62 -4.58 11.78
CA TYR A 42 -22.56 -3.95 10.99
C TYR A 42 -22.38 -4.68 9.66
N ILE A 43 -22.82 -4.06 8.57
CA ILE A 43 -22.85 -4.66 7.24
C ILE A 43 -22.02 -3.82 6.28
N VAL A 44 -21.09 -4.46 5.60
CA VAL A 44 -20.27 -3.87 4.54
C VAL A 44 -20.58 -4.60 3.23
N GLY A 45 -21.05 -3.87 2.24
CA GLY A 45 -21.32 -4.35 0.89
C GLY A 45 -20.04 -4.55 0.08
N SER A 46 -20.20 -4.82 -1.21
CA SER A 46 -19.12 -5.29 -2.07
C SER A 46 -18.81 -4.28 -3.17
N SER A 47 -18.47 -4.77 -4.37
CA SER A 47 -18.30 -3.95 -5.56
C SER A 47 -19.47 -4.07 -6.55
N ASP A 48 -20.50 -4.83 -6.19
CA ASP A 48 -21.73 -4.94 -6.99
C ASP A 48 -22.77 -3.96 -6.46
N SER A 49 -23.84 -3.74 -7.23
CA SER A 49 -24.99 -2.96 -6.76
C SER A 49 -25.86 -3.81 -5.85
N GLU A 50 -25.99 -3.40 -4.59
CA GLU A 50 -26.67 -4.15 -3.54
C GLU A 50 -27.92 -3.45 -2.98
N ILE A 51 -28.80 -4.25 -2.38
CA ILE A 51 -29.93 -3.76 -1.59
C ILE A 51 -29.74 -4.34 -0.19
N ILE A 52 -29.58 -3.47 0.81
CA ILE A 52 -29.29 -3.84 2.20
C ILE A 52 -30.26 -3.11 3.12
N ASP A 53 -30.96 -3.86 3.96
CA ASP A 53 -31.91 -3.37 4.96
C ASP A 53 -31.46 -3.83 6.35
N GLY A 54 -31.18 -2.86 7.24
CA GLY A 54 -30.76 -3.08 8.63
C GLY A 54 -31.89 -3.59 9.52
N GLY A 55 -33.13 -3.23 9.22
CA GLY A 55 -34.27 -3.65 10.03
C GLY A 55 -34.41 -2.84 11.32
N ASP A 56 -34.45 -3.51 12.47
CA ASP A 56 -34.66 -2.88 13.78
C ASP A 56 -33.36 -2.72 14.56
N ASN A 57 -33.27 -1.66 15.37
CA ASN A 57 -32.12 -1.23 16.17
C ASN A 57 -31.07 -0.39 15.42
N ASN A 58 -29.93 -0.16 16.05
CA ASN A 58 -28.97 0.85 15.58
C ASN A 58 -27.96 0.19 14.66
N ASP A 59 -28.18 0.33 13.36
CA ASP A 59 -27.40 -0.35 12.35
C ASP A 59 -26.33 0.53 11.73
N ARG A 60 -25.28 -0.13 11.24
CA ARG A 60 -24.20 0.50 10.49
C ARG A 60 -24.04 -0.20 9.15
N LEU A 61 -24.47 0.47 8.08
CA LEU A 61 -24.47 -0.06 6.72
C LEU A 61 -23.49 0.73 5.85
N ILE A 62 -22.65 0.02 5.10
CA ILE A 62 -21.71 0.59 4.13
C ILE A 62 -21.96 -0.12 2.79
N GLY A 63 -22.31 0.60 1.73
CA GLY A 63 -22.63 0.02 0.41
C GLY A 63 -21.39 -0.50 -0.32
N GLY A 64 -20.32 0.30 -0.35
CA GLY A 64 -19.07 -0.10 -0.97
C GLY A 64 -18.92 0.56 -2.33
N ALA A 65 -18.82 -0.21 -3.41
CA ALA A 65 -18.87 0.33 -4.78
C ALA A 65 -20.02 -0.31 -5.54
N GLY A 66 -20.70 0.42 -6.41
CA GLY A 66 -21.96 -0.01 -7.00
C GLY A 66 -23.01 1.09 -6.85
N ALA A 67 -24.18 0.92 -7.47
CA ALA A 67 -25.33 1.79 -7.19
C ALA A 67 -26.19 1.10 -6.15
N ASP A 68 -25.94 1.40 -4.88
CA ASP A 68 -26.47 0.67 -3.73
C ASP A 68 -27.78 1.27 -3.22
N THR A 69 -28.59 0.45 -2.58
CA THR A 69 -29.78 0.88 -1.84
C THR A 69 -29.65 0.43 -0.39
N LEU A 70 -29.46 1.39 0.51
CA LEU A 70 -29.30 1.15 1.95
C LEU A 70 -30.52 1.66 2.71
N ILE A 71 -31.09 0.81 3.55
CA ILE A 71 -32.25 1.12 4.38
C ILE A 71 -31.84 0.88 5.83
N GLY A 72 -31.77 1.95 6.64
CA GLY A 72 -31.44 1.89 8.07
C GLY A 72 -32.52 1.17 8.86
N GLY A 73 -33.75 1.65 8.77
CA GLY A 73 -34.89 1.01 9.43
C GLY A 73 -35.23 1.71 10.74
N SER A 74 -35.49 0.99 11.83
CA SER A 74 -35.85 1.61 13.10
C SER A 74 -34.66 1.71 14.05
N GLY A 75 -34.33 2.88 14.57
CA GLY A 75 -33.17 3.08 15.45
C GLY A 75 -32.27 4.19 14.94
N ASP A 76 -31.20 4.48 15.69
CA ASP A 76 -30.24 5.51 15.31
C ASP A 76 -29.16 4.87 14.42
N ASN A 77 -29.29 5.02 13.10
CA ASN A 77 -28.46 4.31 12.12
C ASN A 77 -27.31 5.15 11.57
N PHE A 78 -26.35 4.45 10.98
CA PHE A 78 -25.21 5.02 10.29
C PHE A 78 -25.08 4.43 8.88
N LEU A 79 -25.31 5.22 7.85
CA LEU A 79 -25.39 4.78 6.46
C LEU A 79 -24.33 5.48 5.60
N ILE A 80 -23.49 4.71 4.90
CA ILE A 80 -22.55 5.21 3.88
C ILE A 80 -22.83 4.51 2.54
N GLY A 81 -23.15 5.27 1.50
CA GLY A 81 -23.33 4.73 0.14
C GLY A 81 -22.02 4.18 -0.42
N GLY A 82 -21.04 5.07 -0.60
CA GLY A 82 -19.71 4.68 -1.04
C GLY A 82 -19.40 5.21 -2.44
N VAL A 83 -19.15 4.35 -3.41
CA VAL A 83 -18.82 4.73 -4.80
C VAL A 83 -19.91 4.27 -5.75
N GLY A 84 -20.65 5.20 -6.32
CA GLY A 84 -21.70 5.01 -7.31
C GLY A 84 -22.87 5.92 -7.00
N ASP A 85 -23.95 5.83 -7.78
CA ASP A 85 -25.15 6.63 -7.54
C ASP A 85 -26.06 5.87 -6.58
N ASP A 86 -26.04 6.23 -5.30
CA ASP A 86 -26.63 5.46 -4.20
C ASP A 86 -27.98 6.01 -3.72
N ILE A 87 -28.78 5.14 -3.09
CA ILE A 87 -30.04 5.49 -2.43
C ILE A 87 -29.94 5.11 -0.96
N LEU A 88 -29.98 6.10 -0.06
CA LEU A 88 -29.94 5.89 1.38
C LEU A 88 -31.27 6.32 1.99
N THR A 89 -31.81 5.48 2.86
CA THR A 89 -33.06 5.74 3.60
C THR A 89 -32.85 5.50 5.10
N GLY A 90 -33.05 6.54 5.93
CA GLY A 90 -32.94 6.43 7.39
C GLY A 90 -34.13 5.72 8.04
N ASN A 91 -35.35 6.17 7.71
CA ASN A 91 -36.65 5.80 8.29
C ASN A 91 -36.94 6.44 9.65
N THR A 92 -36.69 5.76 10.77
CA THR A 92 -37.05 6.30 12.09
C THR A 92 -35.88 6.26 13.03
N GLY A 93 -35.57 7.36 13.71
CA GLY A 93 -34.50 7.42 14.69
C GLY A 93 -33.66 8.66 14.49
N LYS A 94 -32.42 8.67 14.95
CA LYS A 94 -31.48 9.76 14.65
C LYS A 94 -30.35 9.22 13.80
N ASP A 95 -30.48 9.40 12.51
CA ASP A 95 -29.62 8.79 11.52
C ASP A 95 -28.47 9.72 11.11
N ILE A 96 -27.35 9.11 10.76
CA ILE A 96 -26.24 9.78 10.08
C ILE A 96 -26.09 9.13 8.71
N MET A 97 -26.23 9.93 7.65
CA MET A 97 -26.28 9.47 6.27
C MET A 97 -25.25 10.21 5.42
N ARG A 98 -24.46 9.43 4.67
CA ARG A 98 -23.38 9.94 3.82
C ARG A 98 -23.43 9.27 2.45
N GLY A 99 -23.63 10.06 1.39
CA GLY A 99 -23.75 9.57 0.02
C GLY A 99 -22.44 8.96 -0.49
N GLY A 100 -21.40 9.79 -0.57
CA GLY A 100 -20.07 9.36 -0.97
C GLY A 100 -19.69 9.92 -2.34
N ARG A 101 -19.33 9.07 -3.30
CA ARG A 101 -18.94 9.48 -4.65
C ARG A 101 -20.01 9.04 -5.64
N GLY A 102 -20.75 9.99 -6.19
CA GLY A 102 -21.78 9.74 -7.18
C GLY A 102 -22.88 10.79 -7.02
N ASN A 103 -23.99 10.61 -7.72
CA ASN A 103 -25.16 11.46 -7.51
C ASN A 103 -26.16 10.68 -6.65
N ASP A 104 -26.17 10.99 -5.36
CA ASP A 104 -26.83 10.18 -4.36
C ASP A 104 -28.20 10.76 -3.98
N LEU A 105 -29.08 9.90 -3.50
CA LEU A 105 -30.38 10.26 -2.93
C LEU A 105 -30.43 9.86 -1.46
N LEU A 106 -30.47 10.86 -0.57
CA LEU A 106 -30.56 10.65 0.88
C LEU A 106 -31.94 11.12 1.38
N VAL A 107 -32.67 10.22 2.02
CA VAL A 107 -33.99 10.49 2.63
C VAL A 107 -34.01 9.97 4.07
N ALA A 108 -33.95 10.86 5.06
CA ALA A 108 -33.80 10.44 6.45
C ALA A 108 -35.14 10.08 7.13
N PHE A 109 -36.22 10.80 6.82
CA PHE A 109 -37.59 10.61 7.35
C PHE A 109 -37.79 11.15 8.78
N ASP A 110 -38.12 10.32 9.77
CA ASP A 110 -38.47 10.79 11.11
C ASP A 110 -37.24 10.78 12.00
N GLY A 111 -36.78 11.94 12.47
CA GLY A 111 -35.52 12.00 13.21
C GLY A 111 -34.91 13.37 13.39
N ASP A 112 -33.91 13.48 14.28
CA ASP A 112 -33.00 14.62 14.24
C ASP A 112 -31.74 14.14 13.51
N ASP A 113 -31.69 14.29 12.18
CA ASP A 113 -30.75 13.55 11.34
C ASP A 113 -29.55 14.39 10.88
N VAL A 114 -28.50 13.73 10.41
CA VAL A 114 -27.33 14.37 9.79
C VAL A 114 -27.14 13.83 8.38
N LEU A 115 -27.22 14.72 7.38
CA LEU A 115 -27.14 14.35 5.96
C LEU A 115 -25.93 15.02 5.29
N VAL A 116 -25.19 14.22 4.53
CA VAL A 116 -23.95 14.60 3.86
C VAL A 116 -23.95 14.03 2.44
N GLY A 117 -23.99 14.88 1.42
CA GLY A 117 -23.94 14.42 0.02
C GLY A 117 -22.56 13.88 -0.37
N ASP A 118 -21.51 14.63 0.00
CA ASP A 118 -20.15 14.50 -0.51
C ASP A 118 -20.00 14.87 -1.99
N LYS A 119 -19.42 13.99 -2.82
CA LYS A 119 -18.95 14.29 -4.16
C LYS A 119 -19.96 13.84 -5.17
N GLY A 120 -20.67 14.83 -5.70
CA GLY A 120 -21.44 14.72 -6.92
C GLY A 120 -22.55 15.73 -6.84
N ARG A 121 -23.72 15.36 -7.34
CA ARG A 121 -24.90 16.20 -7.29
C ARG A 121 -25.97 15.47 -6.51
N ASP A 122 -25.98 15.70 -5.21
CA ASP A 122 -26.78 14.91 -4.29
C ASP A 122 -28.13 15.55 -3.99
N ILE A 123 -29.11 14.72 -3.62
CA ILE A 123 -30.45 15.16 -3.21
C ILE A 123 -30.64 14.76 -1.76
N LEU A 124 -30.78 15.76 -0.89
CA LEU A 124 -30.86 15.59 0.56
C LEU A 124 -32.25 15.99 1.06
N THR A 125 -32.94 15.06 1.71
CA THR A 125 -34.26 15.26 2.31
C THR A 125 -34.23 14.82 3.76
N GLY A 126 -34.39 15.75 4.69
CA GLY A 126 -34.31 15.49 6.13
C GLY A 126 -35.58 14.82 6.64
N GLY A 127 -36.73 15.43 6.38
CA GLY A 127 -38.04 14.94 6.81
C GLY A 127 -38.55 15.65 8.06
N GLU A 128 -39.01 14.87 9.03
CA GLU A 128 -39.61 15.35 10.28
C GLU A 128 -38.56 15.34 11.41
N GLY A 129 -38.14 16.52 11.85
CA GLY A 129 -37.30 16.70 13.03
C GLY A 129 -36.11 17.60 12.74
N ALA A 130 -35.25 17.81 13.74
CA ALA A 130 -34.28 18.90 13.72
C ALA A 130 -32.99 18.50 12.99
N ASP A 131 -33.03 18.58 11.66
CA ASP A 131 -31.96 18.03 10.82
C ASP A 131 -30.74 18.95 10.65
N LEU A 132 -29.62 18.34 10.31
CA LEU A 132 -28.39 19.00 9.94
C LEU A 132 -27.92 18.56 8.56
N PHE A 133 -28.02 19.46 7.59
CA PHE A 133 -27.47 19.27 6.26
C PHE A 133 -26.05 19.82 6.21
N VAL A 134 -25.05 18.98 5.96
CA VAL A 134 -23.64 19.40 5.99
C VAL A 134 -23.14 19.66 4.57
N LEU A 135 -22.68 20.89 4.33
CA LEU A 135 -22.09 21.30 3.05
C LEU A 135 -20.58 21.51 3.22
N GLN A 136 -19.81 20.83 2.37
CA GLN A 136 -18.35 20.72 2.49
C GLN A 136 -17.62 21.61 1.48
N THR A 137 -16.43 22.10 1.86
CA THR A 137 -15.61 22.92 0.95
C THR A 137 -14.92 22.07 -0.12
N GLU A 138 -14.48 20.89 0.29
CA GLU A 138 -13.74 19.88 -0.46
C GLU A 138 -14.60 19.21 -1.56
N THR A 139 -15.92 19.25 -1.41
CA THR A 139 -16.87 18.75 -2.41
C THR A 139 -17.69 19.86 -3.07
N ALA A 140 -17.38 21.13 -2.78
CA ALA A 140 -18.08 22.27 -3.37
C ALA A 140 -18.06 22.19 -4.90
N ALA A 141 -19.24 22.29 -5.50
CA ALA A 141 -19.44 22.14 -6.92
C ALA A 141 -18.85 23.32 -7.72
N PRO A 142 -18.31 23.06 -8.92
CA PRO A 142 -17.77 24.11 -9.80
C PRO A 142 -18.88 24.98 -10.40
N THR A 143 -20.09 24.44 -10.57
CA THR A 143 -21.25 25.18 -11.11
C THR A 143 -22.53 24.84 -10.34
N PRO A 144 -23.57 25.70 -10.42
CA PRO A 144 -24.83 25.43 -9.72
C PRO A 144 -25.55 24.18 -10.21
N GLU A 145 -25.39 23.79 -11.47
CA GLU A 145 -26.08 22.62 -12.04
C GLU A 145 -25.58 21.30 -11.46
N THR A 146 -24.36 21.27 -10.95
CA THR A 146 -23.73 20.07 -10.36
C THR A 146 -23.65 20.13 -8.84
N ALA A 147 -24.38 21.04 -8.20
CA ALA A 147 -24.35 21.21 -6.76
C ALA A 147 -25.49 20.47 -6.08
N ASP A 148 -25.26 20.05 -4.84
CA ASP A 148 -26.24 19.38 -3.99
C ASP A 148 -27.50 20.20 -3.79
N ILE A 149 -28.61 19.52 -3.51
CA ILE A 149 -29.92 20.11 -3.32
C ILE A 149 -30.53 19.60 -2.01
N ILE A 150 -30.74 20.52 -1.08
CA ILE A 150 -31.58 20.31 0.10
C ILE A 150 -33.03 20.60 -0.30
N THR A 151 -33.91 19.62 -0.14
CA THR A 151 -35.25 19.65 -0.75
C THR A 151 -36.34 20.18 0.17
N ASP A 152 -36.19 20.07 1.49
CA ASP A 152 -37.32 20.24 2.41
C ASP A 152 -37.08 21.15 3.62
N PHE A 153 -35.89 21.74 3.76
CA PHE A 153 -35.45 22.61 4.86
C PHE A 153 -36.56 23.40 5.61
N LYS A 154 -36.79 23.10 6.90
CA LYS A 154 -37.81 23.67 7.81
C LYS A 154 -37.21 24.31 9.07
N HIS A 155 -37.11 25.65 9.11
CA HIS A 155 -36.61 26.31 10.33
C HIS A 155 -37.67 26.57 11.44
N PHE A 156 -38.98 26.53 11.14
CA PHE A 156 -40.03 27.00 12.06
C PHE A 156 -40.54 25.93 13.04
N PHE A 157 -40.86 24.74 12.53
CA PHE A 157 -41.39 23.65 13.34
C PHE A 157 -40.26 22.78 13.90
N TRP A 158 -39.33 22.38 13.04
CA TRP A 158 -38.32 21.37 13.35
C TRP A 158 -36.92 21.95 13.59
N LYS A 159 -36.61 23.11 13.00
CA LYS A 159 -35.39 23.89 13.24
C LYS A 159 -34.15 23.21 12.65
N ASP A 160 -34.19 23.01 11.34
CA ASP A 160 -33.08 22.47 10.56
C ASP A 160 -31.92 23.45 10.46
N LEU A 161 -30.70 22.93 10.41
CA LEU A 161 -29.46 23.68 10.36
C LEU A 161 -28.65 23.30 9.12
N ILE A 162 -27.82 24.24 8.68
CA ILE A 162 -26.80 23.99 7.66
C ILE A 162 -25.43 23.97 8.34
N GLY A 163 -24.75 22.83 8.23
CA GLY A 163 -23.40 22.62 8.68
C GLY A 163 -22.39 23.13 7.66
N LEU A 164 -21.41 23.92 8.12
CA LEU A 164 -20.26 24.31 7.30
C LEU A 164 -18.99 23.64 7.84
N THR A 165 -18.16 23.10 6.95
CA THR A 165 -16.87 22.47 7.29
C THR A 165 -15.67 23.28 6.78
N GLY A 166 -14.45 22.82 7.09
CA GLY A 166 -13.22 23.42 6.61
C GLY A 166 -12.92 24.77 7.28
N GLY A 167 -13.51 25.01 8.46
CA GLY A 167 -13.42 26.28 9.16
C GLY A 167 -14.20 27.43 8.51
N LEU A 168 -15.07 27.15 7.52
CA LEU A 168 -15.94 28.16 6.95
C LEU A 168 -16.91 28.72 7.99
N THR A 169 -17.16 30.02 7.90
CA THR A 169 -18.16 30.71 8.70
C THR A 169 -19.20 31.38 7.79
N VAL A 170 -20.28 31.90 8.39
CA VAL A 170 -21.27 32.72 7.67
C VAL A 170 -20.61 33.93 6.99
N ALA A 171 -19.49 34.42 7.52
CA ALA A 171 -18.75 35.52 6.92
C ALA A 171 -18.05 35.12 5.62
N ASP A 172 -17.90 33.83 5.33
CA ASP A 172 -17.16 33.32 4.17
C ASP A 172 -18.08 32.91 3.01
N ILE A 173 -19.39 32.92 3.22
CA ILE A 173 -20.39 32.52 2.22
C ILE A 173 -21.21 33.70 1.67
N THR A 174 -21.83 33.48 0.51
CA THR A 174 -22.87 34.35 -0.05
C THR A 174 -24.14 33.54 -0.29
N LEU A 175 -25.28 34.16 0.03
CA LEU A 175 -26.61 33.60 -0.21
C LEU A 175 -27.25 34.38 -1.36
N GLU A 176 -27.56 33.69 -2.45
CA GLU A 176 -28.12 34.29 -3.67
C GLU A 176 -29.54 33.77 -3.87
N SER A 177 -30.51 34.68 -4.03
CA SER A 177 -31.83 34.30 -4.52
C SER A 177 -31.71 33.86 -5.98
N ALA A 178 -32.03 32.60 -6.23
CA ALA A 178 -32.00 32.01 -7.56
C ALA A 178 -33.13 30.98 -7.69
N SER A 179 -33.22 30.33 -8.84
CA SER A 179 -34.25 29.33 -9.08
C SER A 179 -33.65 28.12 -9.78
N ILE A 180 -33.71 26.96 -9.13
CA ILE A 180 -33.43 25.65 -9.70
C ILE A 180 -34.40 25.38 -10.86
N ASN A 181 -35.67 25.77 -10.70
CA ASN A 181 -36.72 25.68 -11.71
C ASN A 181 -37.39 27.04 -11.95
N PRO A 182 -37.83 27.40 -13.17
CA PRO A 182 -38.47 28.69 -13.40
C PRO A 182 -39.64 28.99 -12.44
N GLY A 183 -39.46 29.97 -11.57
CA GLY A 183 -40.49 30.42 -10.62
C GLY A 183 -40.39 29.85 -9.20
N SER A 184 -39.43 28.96 -8.91
CA SER A 184 -39.13 28.55 -7.53
C SER A 184 -38.34 29.63 -6.78
N ASN A 185 -38.50 29.67 -5.46
CA ASN A 185 -37.85 30.63 -4.58
C ASN A 185 -36.72 29.95 -3.82
N ASP A 186 -35.60 29.72 -4.49
CA ASP A 186 -34.49 28.94 -3.95
C ASP A 186 -33.34 29.83 -3.49
N THR A 187 -32.50 29.28 -2.63
CA THR A 187 -31.25 29.91 -2.22
C THR A 187 -30.07 29.11 -2.73
N LEU A 188 -29.17 29.79 -3.44
CA LEU A 188 -27.87 29.27 -3.82
C LEU A 188 -26.82 29.73 -2.80
N ILE A 189 -26.05 28.79 -2.26
CA ILE A 189 -24.99 29.06 -1.29
C ILE A 189 -23.65 28.95 -2.00
N ARG A 190 -22.82 30.00 -1.92
CA ARG A 190 -21.47 30.01 -2.50
C ARG A 190 -20.42 30.40 -1.49
N ILE A 191 -19.20 29.97 -1.74
CA ILE A 191 -18.01 30.47 -1.05
C ILE A 191 -17.64 31.82 -1.67
N ARG A 192 -17.60 32.88 -0.87
CA ARG A 192 -17.39 34.25 -1.33
C ARG A 192 -16.07 34.46 -2.07
N GLN A 193 -15.00 33.78 -1.63
CA GLN A 193 -13.66 33.99 -2.18
C GLN A 193 -13.45 33.26 -3.52
N SER A 194 -13.89 32.01 -3.62
CA SER A 194 -13.66 31.17 -4.79
C SER A 194 -14.82 31.22 -5.80
N GLY A 195 -16.02 31.58 -5.35
CA GLY A 195 -17.26 31.46 -6.13
C GLY A 195 -17.80 30.04 -6.25
N ALA A 196 -17.11 29.04 -5.67
CA ALA A 196 -17.54 27.65 -5.63
C ALA A 196 -18.91 27.53 -4.97
N VAL A 197 -19.71 26.58 -5.43
CA VAL A 197 -21.10 26.39 -4.99
C VAL A 197 -21.13 25.32 -3.90
N LEU A 198 -21.61 25.68 -2.71
CA LEU A 198 -21.77 24.73 -1.61
C LEU A 198 -23.06 23.91 -1.75
N GLY A 199 -24.09 24.47 -2.35
CA GLY A 199 -25.36 23.76 -2.56
C GLY A 199 -26.54 24.69 -2.75
N TRP A 200 -27.67 24.08 -3.04
CA TRP A 200 -28.99 24.71 -3.12
C TRP A 200 -29.83 24.38 -1.91
N VAL A 201 -30.69 25.33 -1.52
CA VAL A 201 -31.81 25.10 -0.62
C VAL A 201 -33.09 25.43 -1.37
N ALA A 202 -33.87 24.39 -1.68
CA ALA A 202 -35.09 24.51 -2.47
C ALA A 202 -36.22 25.18 -1.67
N ASP A 203 -37.02 26.02 -2.34
CA ASP A 203 -38.19 26.73 -1.82
C ASP A 203 -37.93 27.57 -0.53
N VAL A 204 -36.67 27.97 -0.35
CA VAL A 204 -36.22 28.79 0.77
C VAL A 204 -35.53 30.06 0.27
N SER A 205 -35.94 31.23 0.79
CA SER A 205 -35.29 32.52 0.51
C SER A 205 -34.01 32.73 1.37
N PRO A 206 -33.04 33.54 0.93
CA PRO A 206 -31.82 33.81 1.71
C PRO A 206 -32.07 34.28 3.14
N ASP A 207 -33.08 35.15 3.34
CA ASP A 207 -33.44 35.67 4.66
C ASP A 207 -33.89 34.57 5.64
N TYR A 208 -34.45 33.48 5.12
CA TYR A 208 -34.91 32.33 5.90
C TYR A 208 -33.74 31.51 6.47
N LEU A 209 -32.55 31.60 5.86
CA LEU A 209 -31.34 30.90 6.33
C LEU A 209 -30.52 31.72 7.34
N ASN A 210 -30.91 32.98 7.61
CA ASN A 210 -30.20 33.82 8.57
C ASN A 210 -30.16 33.18 9.97
N GLY A 211 -28.95 32.96 10.49
CA GLY A 211 -28.73 32.33 11.80
C GLY A 211 -28.97 30.82 11.82
N ARG A 212 -29.09 30.16 10.66
CA ARG A 212 -29.27 28.70 10.55
C ARG A 212 -27.98 27.93 10.27
N PHE A 213 -26.85 28.62 10.22
CA PHE A 213 -25.55 28.01 9.95
C PHE A 213 -24.80 27.70 11.24
N VAL A 214 -24.20 26.51 11.30
CA VAL A 214 -23.36 26.07 12.42
C VAL A 214 -22.07 25.44 11.91
N PRO A 215 -20.96 25.50 12.67
CA PRO A 215 -19.81 24.66 12.39
C PRO A 215 -20.22 23.19 12.48
N ALA A 216 -19.93 22.41 11.44
CA ALA A 216 -20.19 20.97 11.41
C ALA A 216 -18.91 20.14 11.47
N ASP A 217 -17.76 20.80 11.69
CA ASP A 217 -16.46 20.16 11.77
C ASP A 217 -16.28 19.16 12.96
N ALA A 218 -17.33 18.82 13.69
CA ALA A 218 -17.31 17.85 14.78
C ALA A 218 -18.53 16.90 14.76
N LYS A 219 -19.41 17.02 13.74
CA LYS A 219 -20.71 16.33 13.68
C LYS A 219 -20.81 15.30 12.55
N LEU A 220 -19.83 15.27 11.66
CA LEU A 220 -19.70 14.26 10.62
C LEU A 220 -19.18 12.98 11.26
N GLY A 221 -20.07 12.04 11.57
CA GLY A 221 -19.65 10.69 11.90
C GLY A 221 -18.98 10.10 10.67
N ASP A 222 -17.68 9.85 10.79
CA ASP A 222 -16.87 9.06 9.87
C ASP A 222 -15.65 8.57 10.65
N GLU A 223 -15.11 7.40 10.30
CA GLU A 223 -14.15 6.62 11.10
C GLU A 223 -12.98 7.45 11.65
N LEU A 224 -12.34 8.27 10.82
CA LEU A 224 -11.23 9.12 11.26
C LEU A 224 -11.69 10.47 11.82
N TYR A 225 -12.86 10.96 11.46
CA TYR A 225 -13.35 12.29 11.89
C TYR A 225 -13.87 12.30 13.33
N SER A 226 -14.49 11.20 13.74
CA SER A 226 -14.91 10.93 15.12
C SER A 226 -13.74 10.63 16.06
N ALA A 227 -12.51 10.55 15.53
CA ALA A 227 -11.34 10.17 16.28
C ALA A 227 -11.08 11.13 17.45
N VAL A 228 -10.88 10.54 18.63
CA VAL A 228 -10.58 11.30 19.84
C VAL A 228 -9.25 12.04 19.63
N ASN A 229 -9.33 13.37 19.59
CA ASN A 229 -8.17 14.21 19.31
C ASN A 229 -7.26 14.32 20.54
N LEU A 230 -6.08 13.73 20.44
CA LEU A 230 -5.02 13.76 21.46
C LEU A 230 -4.14 15.02 21.35
N GLY A 231 -4.32 15.84 20.31
CA GLY A 231 -3.54 17.02 20.03
C GLY A 231 -2.11 16.69 19.58
N SER A 232 -1.17 17.59 19.86
CA SER A 232 0.23 17.39 19.50
C SER A 232 0.94 16.49 20.52
N LEU A 233 1.52 15.37 20.05
CA LEU A 233 2.26 14.44 20.91
C LEU A 233 3.63 15.01 21.28
N SER A 234 3.70 15.69 22.41
CA SER A 234 4.96 16.08 23.08
C SER A 234 5.14 15.39 24.45
N ASN A 235 4.09 14.72 24.93
CA ASN A 235 4.04 13.95 26.19
C ASN A 235 3.53 12.53 25.92
N LYS A 236 3.57 11.64 26.94
CA LYS A 236 3.05 10.27 26.89
C LYS A 236 1.62 10.18 27.48
N PRO A 237 0.54 10.48 26.73
CA PRO A 237 -0.81 10.21 27.23
C PRO A 237 -1.03 8.71 27.46
N THR A 238 -1.84 8.41 28.47
CA THR A 238 -2.37 7.07 28.73
C THR A 238 -3.89 7.16 28.64
N ILE A 239 -4.46 6.30 27.82
CA ILE A 239 -5.88 6.32 27.46
C ILE A 239 -6.44 4.93 27.76
N GLN A 240 -7.63 4.89 28.33
CA GLN A 240 -8.38 3.65 28.53
C GLN A 240 -9.56 3.64 27.56
N GLY A 241 -9.86 2.48 26.99
CA GLY A 241 -10.97 2.29 26.07
C GLY A 241 -11.49 0.85 26.07
N PHE A 242 -12.45 0.59 25.20
CA PHE A 242 -13.10 -0.72 25.07
C PHE A 242 -13.60 -0.90 23.63
N VAL A 243 -13.27 -2.05 23.05
CA VAL A 243 -13.83 -2.50 21.77
C VAL A 243 -14.67 -3.76 22.00
N GLY A 244 -15.75 -3.90 21.25
CA GLY A 244 -16.66 -5.04 21.32
C GLY A 244 -17.72 -5.00 20.23
N ASN A 245 -18.75 -5.84 20.32
CA ASN A 245 -19.71 -6.00 19.21
C ASN A 245 -20.48 -4.70 18.91
N SER A 246 -20.84 -3.94 19.95
CA SER A 246 -21.51 -2.63 19.82
C SER A 246 -20.58 -1.49 19.42
N LYS A 247 -19.26 -1.69 19.49
CA LYS A 247 -18.24 -0.70 19.14
C LYS A 247 -16.98 -1.42 18.64
N PRO A 248 -16.95 -1.84 17.36
CA PRO A 248 -15.86 -2.67 16.84
C PRO A 248 -14.53 -1.92 16.80
N ASP A 249 -14.58 -0.59 16.69
CA ASP A 249 -13.41 0.26 16.50
C ASP A 249 -13.40 1.48 17.42
N ASP A 250 -12.19 1.82 17.88
CA ASP A 250 -11.86 3.10 18.50
C ASP A 250 -10.84 3.85 17.63
N PHE A 251 -11.09 5.12 17.37
CA PHE A 251 -10.19 5.97 16.60
C PHE A 251 -9.62 7.12 17.45
N TYR A 252 -8.32 7.39 17.28
CA TYR A 252 -7.61 8.47 17.96
C TYR A 252 -6.81 9.28 16.96
N ARG A 253 -6.92 10.61 17.00
CA ARG A 253 -6.18 11.51 16.12
C ARG A 253 -5.09 12.24 16.88
N PHE A 254 -3.92 12.42 16.27
CA PHE A 254 -2.84 13.20 16.86
C PHE A 254 -1.96 13.87 15.79
N THR A 255 -1.16 14.86 16.22
CA THR A 255 -0.23 15.57 15.34
C THR A 255 1.21 15.43 15.83
N ILE A 256 2.12 15.12 14.91
CA ILE A 256 3.56 15.17 15.10
C ILE A 256 4.08 16.46 14.43
N PRO A 257 4.59 17.44 15.18
CA PRO A 257 4.97 18.74 14.62
C PRO A 257 6.35 18.74 13.95
N VAL A 258 7.20 17.79 14.32
CA VAL A 258 8.56 17.59 13.78
C VAL A 258 8.83 16.10 13.69
N THR A 259 9.63 15.67 12.71
CA THR A 259 10.02 14.26 12.56
C THR A 259 10.46 13.64 13.90
N SER A 260 9.80 12.56 14.30
CA SER A 260 9.90 12.01 15.65
C SER A 260 9.91 10.48 15.65
N ASP A 261 10.51 9.90 16.68
CA ASP A 261 10.37 8.49 17.00
C ASP A 261 9.04 8.28 17.73
N LEU A 262 8.16 7.45 17.16
CA LEU A 262 6.85 7.10 17.73
C LEU A 262 6.98 5.80 18.53
N LYS A 263 6.39 5.78 19.73
CA LYS A 263 6.13 4.57 20.50
C LYS A 263 4.65 4.51 20.85
N LEU A 264 3.99 3.46 20.43
CA LEU A 264 2.60 3.12 20.72
C LEU A 264 2.57 1.71 21.30
N ASN A 265 1.93 1.56 22.46
CA ASN A 265 1.71 0.28 23.12
C ASN A 265 0.25 0.23 23.60
N VAL A 266 -0.45 -0.86 23.29
CA VAL A 266 -1.81 -1.14 23.76
C VAL A 266 -1.76 -2.42 24.59
N SER A 267 -2.24 -2.37 25.82
CA SER A 267 -2.11 -3.45 26.80
C SER A 267 -3.34 -3.57 27.71
N GLY A 268 -3.32 -4.51 28.66
CA GLY A 268 -4.44 -4.74 29.57
C GLY A 268 -5.61 -5.49 28.92
N LEU A 269 -5.31 -6.30 27.91
CA LEU A 269 -6.29 -7.00 27.08
C LEU A 269 -6.78 -8.28 27.76
N SER A 270 -8.07 -8.56 27.61
CA SER A 270 -8.71 -9.84 27.96
C SER A 270 -9.05 -10.69 26.74
N ALA A 271 -9.00 -10.10 25.55
CA ALA A 271 -9.22 -10.76 24.27
C ALA A 271 -8.36 -10.09 23.19
N ASP A 272 -8.36 -10.68 22.00
CA ASP A 272 -7.55 -10.26 20.86
C ASP A 272 -8.09 -8.96 20.23
N LEU A 273 -7.18 -8.06 19.83
CA LEU A 273 -7.49 -6.81 19.12
C LEU A 273 -6.29 -6.43 18.25
N ASP A 274 -6.55 -5.68 17.19
CA ASP A 274 -5.53 -5.20 16.27
C ASP A 274 -5.37 -3.68 16.39
N VAL A 275 -4.16 -3.19 16.13
CA VAL A 275 -3.83 -1.76 16.15
C VAL A 275 -3.28 -1.34 14.81
N THR A 276 -3.92 -0.34 14.19
CA THR A 276 -3.50 0.25 12.93
C THR A 276 -3.12 1.71 13.13
N LEU A 277 -1.90 2.07 12.79
CA LEU A 277 -1.46 3.46 12.63
C LEU A 277 -1.72 3.89 11.18
N ILE A 278 -2.39 5.03 11.02
CA ILE A 278 -2.92 5.52 9.76
C ILE A 278 -2.44 6.95 9.54
N GLN A 279 -2.16 7.30 8.28
CA GLN A 279 -2.02 8.65 7.80
C GLN A 279 -2.90 8.77 6.56
N ASP A 280 -3.97 9.55 6.64
CA ASP A 280 -4.84 9.84 5.49
C ASP A 280 -4.07 10.68 4.47
N ILE A 281 -3.54 10.03 3.43
CA ILE A 281 -2.64 10.66 2.46
C ILE A 281 -3.44 11.48 1.45
N ASN A 282 -4.59 10.98 1.03
CA ASN A 282 -5.43 11.58 0.00
C ASN A 282 -6.47 12.57 0.58
N GLN A 283 -6.57 12.65 1.91
CA GLN A 283 -7.46 13.53 2.67
C GLN A 283 -8.93 13.27 2.38
N ASN A 284 -9.30 12.02 2.11
CA ASN A 284 -10.68 11.61 1.88
C ASN A 284 -11.39 11.16 3.17
N ASN A 285 -10.68 11.14 4.31
CA ASN A 285 -11.13 10.71 5.64
C ASN A 285 -11.61 9.24 5.73
N THR A 286 -11.29 8.40 4.74
CA THR A 286 -11.51 6.96 4.80
C THR A 286 -10.20 6.24 5.12
N VAL A 287 -10.29 4.97 5.54
CA VAL A 287 -9.09 4.15 5.79
C VAL A 287 -8.89 3.23 4.60
N GLU A 288 -7.96 3.57 3.71
CA GLU A 288 -7.59 2.74 2.56
C GLU A 288 -6.26 2.01 2.83
N PRO A 289 -5.94 0.92 2.10
CA PRO A 289 -4.64 0.26 2.21
C PRO A 289 -3.43 1.20 2.00
N LEU A 290 -3.64 2.31 1.29
CA LEU A 290 -2.61 3.33 1.08
C LEU A 290 -2.38 4.25 2.29
N ASP A 291 -3.34 4.35 3.21
CA ASP A 291 -3.24 5.19 4.42
C ASP A 291 -2.60 4.44 5.59
N ILE A 292 -2.49 3.11 5.49
CA ILE A 292 -1.95 2.26 6.56
C ILE A 292 -0.43 2.44 6.66
N VAL A 293 0.01 3.08 7.75
CA VAL A 293 1.42 3.30 8.09
C VAL A 293 2.03 2.08 8.77
N GLN A 294 1.34 1.50 9.75
CA GLN A 294 1.77 0.33 10.50
C GLN A 294 0.58 -0.42 11.08
N VAL A 295 0.69 -1.75 11.16
CA VAL A 295 -0.30 -2.62 11.79
C VAL A 295 0.43 -3.49 12.82
N SER A 296 -0.24 -3.80 13.92
CA SER A 296 0.14 -4.79 14.93
C SER A 296 -1.08 -5.69 15.17
N GLU A 297 -0.91 -7.00 15.01
CA GLU A 297 -1.94 -8.05 15.02
C GLU A 297 -1.48 -9.24 15.90
N ASN A 298 -0.99 -8.98 17.12
CA ASN A 298 -0.51 -10.06 17.98
C ASN A 298 -1.67 -10.87 18.58
N SER A 299 -1.75 -12.14 18.21
CA SER A 299 -2.81 -13.04 18.69
C SER A 299 -2.90 -13.19 20.22
N ASP A 300 -4.06 -13.65 20.68
CA ASP A 300 -4.31 -14.19 22.02
C ASP A 300 -4.12 -13.18 23.17
N ALA A 301 -4.63 -11.95 23.00
CA ALA A 301 -4.61 -10.87 24.00
C ALA A 301 -3.19 -10.42 24.39
N LYS A 302 -2.22 -10.62 23.51
CA LYS A 302 -0.87 -10.06 23.70
C LYS A 302 -0.90 -8.55 23.48
N PRO A 303 -0.02 -7.77 24.13
CA PRO A 303 0.07 -6.34 23.87
C PRO A 303 0.39 -6.04 22.40
N GLU A 304 -0.28 -5.04 21.85
CA GLU A 304 0.05 -4.50 20.53
C GLU A 304 1.11 -3.41 20.64
N GLU A 305 2.10 -3.42 19.75
CA GLU A 305 3.19 -2.46 19.76
C GLU A 305 3.53 -1.94 18.36
N ILE A 306 3.53 -0.61 18.22
CA ILE A 306 4.02 0.09 17.05
C ILE A 306 5.15 1.02 17.49
N ASN A 307 6.37 0.69 17.05
CA ASN A 307 7.58 1.45 17.33
C ASN A 307 8.22 1.89 16.02
N LEU A 308 8.11 3.18 15.68
CA LEU A 308 8.65 3.75 14.45
C LEU A 308 9.75 4.75 14.76
N LYS A 309 10.79 4.75 13.91
CA LYS A 309 11.91 5.68 13.99
C LYS A 309 11.80 6.71 12.87
N GLY A 310 11.93 8.00 13.20
CA GLY A 310 11.90 9.06 12.19
C GLY A 310 10.59 9.17 11.41
N LEU A 311 9.44 8.97 12.07
CA LEU A 311 8.13 9.23 11.49
C LEU A 311 8.00 10.72 11.18
N PHE A 312 7.60 11.08 9.96
CA PHE A 312 7.54 12.47 9.54
C PHE A 312 6.53 13.31 10.33
N ALA A 313 6.71 14.63 10.26
CA ALA A 313 5.71 15.55 10.76
C ALA A 313 4.41 15.40 9.96
N GLY A 314 3.27 15.38 10.65
CA GLY A 314 1.99 15.09 10.03
C GLY A 314 0.87 14.89 11.03
N THR A 315 -0.34 14.71 10.50
CA THR A 315 -1.50 14.25 11.25
C THR A 315 -1.63 12.74 11.05
N TYR A 316 -1.84 12.03 12.14
CA TYR A 316 -1.92 10.57 12.18
C TYR A 316 -3.14 10.14 12.98
N PHE A 317 -3.56 8.91 12.74
CA PHE A 317 -4.64 8.27 13.45
C PHE A 317 -4.23 6.90 13.96
N VAL A 318 -4.75 6.50 15.11
CA VAL A 318 -4.71 5.12 15.60
C VAL A 318 -6.12 4.56 15.52
N ARG A 319 -6.30 3.45 14.82
CA ARG A 319 -7.47 2.58 14.92
C ARG A 319 -7.13 1.43 15.85
N ILE A 320 -7.96 1.21 16.86
CA ILE A 320 -7.95 0.02 17.71
C ILE A 320 -9.19 -0.76 17.33
N SER A 321 -9.01 -1.93 16.73
CA SER A 321 -10.08 -2.74 16.14
C SER A 321 -10.19 -4.07 16.86
N ARG A 322 -11.39 -4.53 17.20
CA ARG A 322 -11.57 -5.88 17.76
C ARG A 322 -11.16 -6.94 16.73
N PHE A 323 -10.54 -8.03 17.19
CA PHE A 323 -10.31 -9.19 16.35
C PHE A 323 -11.52 -10.13 16.41
N LYS A 324 -12.30 -10.21 15.32
CA LYS A 324 -13.56 -10.97 15.27
C LYS A 324 -14.52 -10.55 16.40
N GLU A 325 -15.38 -11.45 16.87
CA GLU A 325 -16.35 -11.30 17.98
C GLU A 325 -15.72 -11.05 19.38
N ALA A 326 -14.44 -10.70 19.46
CA ALA A 326 -13.76 -10.44 20.72
C ALA A 326 -14.21 -9.11 21.34
N GLU A 327 -14.40 -9.11 22.65
CA GLU A 327 -14.64 -7.90 23.43
C GLU A 327 -13.54 -7.73 24.48
N THR A 328 -12.95 -6.54 24.56
CA THR A 328 -11.87 -6.29 25.50
C THR A 328 -11.75 -4.81 25.85
N SER A 329 -11.44 -4.55 27.12
CA SER A 329 -10.91 -3.25 27.53
C SER A 329 -9.43 -3.17 27.14
N TYR A 330 -8.91 -1.95 27.02
CA TYR A 330 -7.49 -1.73 26.77
C TYR A 330 -6.98 -0.47 27.45
N THR A 331 -5.66 -0.40 27.59
CA THR A 331 -4.89 0.78 27.97
C THR A 331 -3.88 1.08 26.87
N MET A 332 -4.07 2.18 26.17
CA MET A 332 -3.15 2.69 25.16
C MET A 332 -2.17 3.70 25.80
N SER A 333 -0.89 3.54 25.51
CA SER A 333 0.13 4.55 25.76
C SER A 333 0.82 4.93 24.46
N ILE A 334 0.85 6.21 24.14
CA ILE A 334 1.43 6.72 22.90
C ILE A 334 2.38 7.88 23.23
N SER A 335 3.49 7.99 22.52
CA SER A 335 4.45 9.10 22.69
C SER A 335 5.26 9.29 21.42
N ALA A 336 5.63 10.55 21.14
CA ALA A 336 6.54 10.90 20.07
C ALA A 336 7.70 11.74 20.64
N THR A 337 8.93 11.38 20.29
CA THR A 337 10.14 12.13 20.70
C THR A 337 10.90 12.59 19.46
N PRO A 338 11.25 13.88 19.31
CA PRO A 338 12.01 14.37 18.16
C PRO A 338 13.24 13.51 17.89
N SER A 339 13.40 13.04 16.66
CA SER A 339 14.47 12.11 16.31
C SER A 339 15.82 12.84 16.34
N SER A 340 16.74 12.35 17.19
CA SER A 340 18.09 12.93 17.36
C SER A 340 19.13 12.37 16.38
N SER A 341 18.76 11.31 15.64
CA SER A 341 19.66 10.51 14.82
C SER A 341 19.01 10.14 13.49
N LEU A 342 18.87 11.11 12.61
CA LEU A 342 18.66 10.84 11.20
C LEU A 342 20.05 10.58 10.57
N VAL A 343 20.50 9.32 10.63
CA VAL A 343 21.83 8.88 10.18
C VAL A 343 21.85 8.65 8.66
N ALA A 344 21.45 9.66 7.90
CA ALA A 344 21.84 9.83 6.50
C ALA A 344 21.89 11.35 6.32
N GLY A 345 23.07 11.90 6.03
CA GLY A 345 23.36 13.33 6.15
C GLY A 345 22.17 14.23 5.84
N ASN A 346 21.80 15.10 6.79
CA ASN A 346 20.59 15.94 6.86
C ASN A 346 20.05 16.51 5.53
N SER A 347 20.89 16.67 4.50
CA SER A 347 20.50 17.13 3.17
C SER A 347 19.72 16.11 2.32
N ALA A 348 19.89 14.79 2.51
CA ALA A 348 19.21 13.76 1.72
C ALA A 348 17.77 13.49 2.22
N ILE A 349 17.52 13.65 3.52
CA ILE A 349 16.19 13.39 4.10
C ILE A 349 15.20 14.50 3.76
N ALA A 350 15.68 15.73 3.56
CA ALA A 350 14.89 16.82 3.00
C ALA A 350 14.33 16.50 1.60
N THR A 351 14.79 15.42 0.99
CA THR A 351 14.51 15.09 -0.41
C THR A 351 13.79 13.77 -0.60
N TYR A 352 13.44 13.11 0.51
CA TYR A 352 12.67 11.88 0.51
C TYR A 352 11.21 12.19 0.16
N ASN A 353 10.66 11.46 -0.80
CA ASN A 353 9.25 11.53 -1.20
C ASN A 353 8.53 10.28 -0.69
N THR A 354 7.36 10.43 -0.07
CA THR A 354 6.62 9.30 0.52
C THR A 354 6.14 8.26 -0.50
N ASN A 355 6.01 8.63 -1.78
CA ASN A 355 5.66 7.71 -2.85
C ASN A 355 6.85 6.88 -3.35
N PHE A 356 7.96 7.53 -3.69
CA PHE A 356 9.08 6.91 -4.41
C PHE A 356 10.44 6.97 -3.71
N GLY A 357 10.46 7.32 -2.42
CA GLY A 357 11.67 7.42 -1.61
C GLY A 357 12.63 8.48 -2.15
N PHE A 358 13.87 8.08 -2.41
CA PHE A 358 14.93 9.01 -2.85
C PHE A 358 14.97 9.25 -4.37
N GLY A 359 14.19 8.49 -5.14
CA GLY A 359 14.06 8.66 -6.60
C GLY A 359 14.61 7.49 -7.40
N LEU A 360 14.77 7.72 -8.70
CA LEU A 360 15.19 6.74 -9.70
C LEU A 360 16.68 6.47 -9.54
N ILE A 361 17.05 5.19 -9.43
CA ILE A 361 18.46 4.81 -9.35
C ILE A 361 19.25 5.28 -10.59
N ASN A 362 20.46 5.80 -10.37
CA ASN A 362 21.36 6.26 -11.42
C ASN A 362 22.71 5.54 -11.30
N ALA A 363 22.93 4.54 -12.15
CA ALA A 363 24.13 3.71 -12.15
C ALA A 363 25.40 4.52 -12.44
N ALA A 364 25.35 5.41 -13.43
CA ALA A 364 26.47 6.28 -13.80
C ALA A 364 26.93 7.17 -12.62
N ALA A 365 25.99 7.76 -11.88
CA ALA A 365 26.29 8.57 -10.72
C ALA A 365 26.77 7.73 -9.53
N ALA A 366 26.08 6.62 -9.23
CA ALA A 366 26.39 5.75 -8.10
C ALA A 366 27.80 5.13 -8.21
N VAL A 367 28.12 4.55 -9.38
CA VAL A 367 29.43 3.91 -9.61
C VAL A 367 30.55 4.95 -9.68
N ALA A 368 30.31 6.12 -10.28
CA ALA A 368 31.31 7.19 -10.26
C ALA A 368 31.60 7.70 -8.84
N GLN A 369 30.56 7.89 -8.02
CA GLN A 369 30.72 8.34 -6.64
C GLN A 369 31.43 7.30 -5.77
N SER A 370 31.23 6.01 -6.05
CA SER A 370 31.90 4.88 -5.37
C SER A 370 33.43 4.96 -5.44
N ILE A 371 33.97 5.63 -6.46
CA ILE A 371 35.39 5.88 -6.70
C ILE A 371 35.76 7.38 -6.63
N GLY A 372 34.90 8.20 -6.04
CA GLY A 372 35.17 9.63 -5.80
C GLY A 372 35.18 10.51 -7.06
N LYS A 373 34.45 10.11 -8.11
CA LYS A 373 34.31 10.88 -9.36
C LYS A 373 32.93 11.52 -9.49
N THR A 374 32.82 12.50 -10.39
CA THR A 374 31.54 13.02 -10.87
C THR A 374 30.84 11.99 -11.76
N PRO A 375 29.49 12.04 -11.89
CA PRO A 375 28.74 11.13 -12.74
C PRO A 375 29.37 10.95 -14.13
N PHE A 376 29.37 9.71 -14.63
CA PHE A 376 29.90 9.43 -15.97
C PHE A 376 29.08 10.15 -17.04
N MET A 377 29.74 10.50 -18.14
CA MET A 377 29.11 11.18 -19.27
C MET A 377 28.15 10.22 -19.99
N ASP A 378 27.00 10.75 -20.39
CA ASP A 378 26.00 10.03 -21.18
C ASP A 378 26.60 9.39 -22.43
N VAL A 379 26.15 8.18 -22.74
CA VAL A 379 26.49 7.46 -23.97
C VAL A 379 25.21 7.14 -24.76
N PRO A 380 25.31 6.73 -26.04
CA PRO A 380 24.12 6.32 -26.77
C PRO A 380 23.42 5.13 -26.10
N ASN A 381 22.11 5.30 -25.87
CA ASN A 381 21.22 4.25 -25.41
C ASN A 381 21.28 3.00 -26.32
N TRP A 382 21.11 1.82 -25.73
CA TRP A 382 20.96 0.57 -26.49
C TRP A 382 19.62 0.53 -27.22
N GLY A 383 18.57 1.11 -26.62
CA GLY A 383 17.24 1.26 -27.22
C GLY A 383 16.42 -0.04 -27.28
N GLY A 384 15.17 0.07 -27.76
CA GLY A 384 14.28 -1.08 -27.86
C GLY A 384 13.97 -1.69 -26.49
N ASP A 385 14.05 -3.02 -26.39
CA ASP A 385 13.73 -3.78 -25.18
C ASP A 385 14.71 -3.57 -24.01
N GLU A 386 15.79 -2.84 -24.24
CA GLU A 386 16.81 -2.48 -23.26
C GLU A 386 16.48 -1.19 -22.47
N TRP A 387 15.29 -0.62 -22.65
CA TRP A 387 14.92 0.68 -22.10
C TRP A 387 15.15 0.83 -20.60
N GLY A 388 14.95 -0.24 -19.82
CA GLY A 388 15.18 -0.19 -18.37
C GLY A 388 16.65 0.05 -18.02
N ARG A 389 17.56 -0.60 -18.77
CA ARG A 389 19.01 -0.45 -18.59
C ARG A 389 19.47 0.93 -19.02
N ASP A 390 18.89 1.46 -20.10
CA ASP A 390 19.10 2.84 -20.53
C ASP A 390 18.60 3.84 -19.48
N LEU A 391 17.42 3.61 -18.89
CA LEU A 391 16.80 4.55 -17.96
C LEU A 391 17.62 4.76 -16.67
N ILE A 392 18.37 3.74 -16.24
CA ILE A 392 19.25 3.82 -15.08
C ILE A 392 20.69 4.21 -15.42
N ASN A 393 20.99 4.54 -16.68
CA ASN A 393 22.33 4.85 -17.17
C ASN A 393 23.36 3.70 -16.98
N ALA A 394 22.94 2.45 -17.21
CA ALA A 394 23.86 1.30 -17.20
C ALA A 394 24.88 1.31 -18.37
N PRO A 395 24.53 1.72 -19.60
CA PRO A 395 25.48 1.80 -20.71
C PRO A 395 26.72 2.66 -20.41
N GLU A 396 26.55 3.76 -19.69
CA GLU A 396 27.59 4.70 -19.28
C GLU A 396 28.64 4.02 -18.40
N VAL A 397 28.19 3.18 -17.48
CA VAL A 397 29.05 2.42 -16.57
C VAL A 397 29.85 1.36 -17.33
N GLN A 398 29.20 0.65 -18.26
CA GLN A 398 29.86 -0.34 -19.10
C GLN A 398 30.89 0.30 -20.04
N ALA A 399 30.65 1.53 -20.51
CA ALA A 399 31.63 2.28 -21.29
C ALA A 399 32.91 2.61 -20.50
N GLN A 400 32.84 2.60 -19.16
CA GLN A 400 34.02 2.72 -18.29
C GLN A 400 34.71 1.38 -18.01
N GLY A 401 34.18 0.27 -18.51
CA GLY A 401 34.75 -1.08 -18.35
C GLY A 401 34.28 -1.82 -17.09
N PHE A 402 33.31 -1.26 -16.33
CA PHE A 402 32.69 -1.98 -15.22
C PHE A 402 31.56 -2.87 -15.75
N THR A 403 31.61 -4.16 -15.43
CA THR A 403 30.71 -5.21 -15.94
C THR A 403 30.24 -6.18 -14.84
N GLY A 404 30.66 -6.00 -13.59
CA GLY A 404 30.38 -6.91 -12.48
C GLY A 404 31.31 -8.12 -12.41
N ASP A 405 32.41 -8.14 -13.17
CA ASP A 405 33.39 -9.22 -13.14
C ASP A 405 33.96 -9.43 -11.73
N GLY A 406 34.06 -10.70 -11.32
CA GLY A 406 34.53 -11.10 -10.00
C GLY A 406 33.52 -10.91 -8.85
N ILE A 407 32.29 -10.50 -9.14
CA ILE A 407 31.23 -10.31 -8.13
C ILE A 407 30.23 -11.47 -8.22
N VAL A 408 29.73 -11.94 -7.08
CA VAL A 408 28.70 -12.96 -6.97
C VAL A 408 27.38 -12.34 -6.49
N VAL A 409 26.31 -12.52 -7.27
CA VAL A 409 24.95 -12.10 -6.91
C VAL A 409 24.09 -13.35 -6.74
N ALA A 410 23.60 -13.58 -5.53
CA ALA A 410 22.63 -14.62 -5.26
C ALA A 410 21.22 -14.18 -5.66
N VAL A 411 20.53 -15.03 -6.40
CA VAL A 411 19.12 -14.87 -6.77
C VAL A 411 18.33 -15.85 -5.92
N VAL A 412 17.77 -15.34 -4.81
CA VAL A 412 16.90 -16.11 -3.91
C VAL A 412 15.48 -16.00 -4.45
N ASP A 413 15.03 -17.00 -5.20
CA ASP A 413 13.81 -16.93 -6.03
C ASP A 413 13.27 -18.35 -6.37
N THR A 414 12.62 -18.54 -7.52
CA THR A 414 12.09 -19.82 -8.01
C THR A 414 13.16 -20.78 -8.56
N GLY A 415 14.43 -20.40 -8.47
CA GLY A 415 15.56 -21.04 -9.14
C GLY A 415 16.05 -20.22 -10.33
N VAL A 416 17.06 -20.73 -11.04
CA VAL A 416 17.55 -20.13 -12.29
C VAL A 416 17.78 -21.25 -13.30
N ASP A 417 17.29 -21.06 -14.53
CA ASP A 417 17.65 -21.95 -15.63
C ASP A 417 19.11 -21.74 -16.03
N TYR A 418 19.98 -22.51 -15.38
CA TYR A 418 21.41 -22.47 -15.59
C TYR A 418 21.86 -23.00 -16.97
N ASN A 419 20.93 -23.52 -17.79
CA ASN A 419 21.19 -23.90 -19.18
C ASN A 419 20.76 -22.82 -20.18
N HIS A 420 20.12 -21.74 -19.73
CA HIS A 420 19.70 -20.65 -20.61
C HIS A 420 20.92 -20.07 -21.35
N PRO A 421 20.94 -20.03 -22.70
CA PRO A 421 22.13 -19.67 -23.47
C PRO A 421 22.73 -18.32 -23.09
N ASP A 422 21.89 -17.37 -22.68
CA ASP A 422 22.28 -16.01 -22.28
C ASP A 422 22.76 -15.88 -20.82
N LEU A 423 22.60 -16.94 -20.03
CA LEU A 423 23.10 -17.05 -18.65
C LEU A 423 24.27 -18.02 -18.54
N THR A 424 24.38 -18.98 -19.47
CA THR A 424 25.52 -19.91 -19.51
C THR A 424 26.84 -19.14 -19.58
N GLY A 425 27.76 -19.47 -18.67
CA GLY A 425 29.03 -18.74 -18.47
C GLY A 425 29.00 -17.76 -17.30
N ASN A 426 27.82 -17.25 -16.92
CA ASN A 426 27.63 -16.38 -15.75
C ASN A 426 27.02 -17.11 -14.56
N ILE A 427 26.63 -18.38 -14.67
CA ILE A 427 26.22 -19.16 -13.51
C ILE A 427 27.44 -19.41 -12.59
N TRP A 428 27.26 -19.10 -11.30
CA TRP A 428 28.19 -19.41 -10.22
C TRP A 428 28.28 -20.92 -10.04
N THR A 429 29.46 -21.38 -9.66
CA THR A 429 29.67 -22.78 -9.31
C THR A 429 30.37 -22.87 -7.96
N ASN A 430 29.93 -23.78 -7.11
CA ASN A 430 30.64 -24.08 -5.87
C ASN A 430 31.97 -24.78 -6.19
N SER A 431 33.09 -24.09 -5.95
CA SER A 431 34.42 -24.65 -6.18
C SER A 431 34.83 -25.68 -5.12
N GLY A 432 34.12 -25.74 -4.00
CA GLY A 432 34.32 -26.72 -2.93
C GLY A 432 33.82 -28.11 -3.32
N GLU A 433 32.83 -28.19 -4.19
CA GLU A 433 32.19 -29.45 -4.59
C GLU A 433 32.96 -30.19 -5.70
N LEU A 434 33.23 -31.47 -5.48
CA LEU A 434 34.06 -32.32 -6.34
C LEU A 434 33.25 -33.43 -6.98
N GLY A 435 33.70 -33.87 -8.15
CA GLY A 435 33.08 -35.01 -8.85
C GLY A 435 32.80 -34.69 -10.29
N VAL A 436 32.99 -35.69 -11.14
CA VAL A 436 32.86 -35.57 -12.58
C VAL A 436 31.71 -36.44 -13.08
N ASP A 437 30.99 -35.95 -14.08
CA ASP A 437 30.03 -36.78 -14.80
C ASP A 437 30.74 -37.88 -15.61
N VAL A 438 29.96 -38.75 -16.26
CA VAL A 438 30.47 -39.84 -17.12
C VAL A 438 31.37 -39.37 -18.26
N ASN A 439 31.37 -38.08 -18.58
CA ASN A 439 32.18 -37.46 -19.62
C ASN A 439 33.41 -36.72 -19.05
N GLY A 440 33.66 -36.81 -17.74
CA GLY A 440 34.80 -36.16 -17.09
C GLY A 440 34.59 -34.66 -16.80
N SER A 441 33.38 -34.12 -16.99
CA SER A 441 33.08 -32.73 -16.66
C SER A 441 32.77 -32.59 -15.18
N GLN A 442 33.43 -31.67 -14.47
CA GLN A 442 33.12 -31.40 -13.07
C GLN A 442 31.67 -30.93 -12.95
N LYS A 443 30.83 -31.80 -12.39
CA LYS A 443 29.42 -31.53 -12.10
C LYS A 443 29.10 -31.69 -10.62
N ALA A 444 30.10 -32.13 -9.83
CA ALA A 444 30.01 -32.59 -8.46
C ALA A 444 28.74 -33.41 -8.23
N THR A 445 28.80 -34.68 -8.64
CA THR A 445 27.67 -35.61 -8.57
C THR A 445 28.12 -36.89 -7.87
N ASN A 446 28.98 -36.76 -6.86
CA ASN A 446 29.58 -37.91 -6.18
C ASN A 446 28.73 -38.38 -4.98
N GLY A 447 27.67 -37.63 -4.65
CA GLY A 447 26.74 -37.87 -3.54
C GLY A 447 27.29 -37.47 -2.18
N ILE A 448 28.32 -36.61 -2.13
CA ILE A 448 29.04 -36.19 -0.94
C ILE A 448 28.97 -34.65 -0.87
N ASP A 449 28.81 -34.13 0.33
CA ASP A 449 29.05 -32.73 0.67
C ASP A 449 30.57 -32.56 0.87
N ASP A 450 31.30 -32.17 -0.18
CA ASP A 450 32.77 -32.19 -0.19
C ASP A 450 33.39 -31.01 0.57
N ASP A 451 32.68 -29.89 0.66
CA ASP A 451 33.13 -28.69 1.39
C ASP A 451 32.55 -28.60 2.82
N ASN A 452 31.70 -29.57 3.18
CA ASN A 452 31.08 -29.72 4.50
C ASN A 452 30.26 -28.47 4.87
N ASN A 453 29.58 -27.87 3.89
CA ASN A 453 28.69 -26.72 4.07
C ASN A 453 27.25 -27.15 4.48
N GLY A 454 26.97 -28.46 4.48
CA GLY A 454 25.68 -29.06 4.85
C GLY A 454 24.80 -29.41 3.66
N PHE A 455 25.26 -29.19 2.43
CA PHE A 455 24.50 -29.34 1.19
C PHE A 455 25.27 -30.28 0.26
N VAL A 456 24.64 -31.39 -0.13
CA VAL A 456 25.31 -32.43 -0.90
C VAL A 456 25.31 -32.07 -2.38
N ASP A 457 26.49 -32.04 -3.00
CA ASP A 457 26.66 -31.83 -4.45
C ASP A 457 26.06 -30.48 -4.93
N ASP A 458 26.08 -29.41 -4.13
CA ASP A 458 25.44 -28.10 -4.39
C ASP A 458 26.18 -27.23 -5.44
N PHE A 459 26.74 -27.89 -6.45
CA PHE A 459 27.66 -27.33 -7.44
C PHE A 459 27.15 -26.09 -8.16
N ARG A 460 25.83 -25.93 -8.35
CA ARG A 460 25.21 -24.78 -9.04
C ARG A 460 24.26 -24.01 -8.13
N GLY A 461 24.41 -24.15 -6.82
CA GLY A 461 23.45 -23.64 -5.84
C GLY A 461 22.57 -24.75 -5.27
N TRP A 462 21.53 -24.34 -4.53
CA TRP A 462 20.69 -25.26 -3.77
C TRP A 462 19.19 -25.01 -3.94
N ASP A 463 18.41 -26.09 -3.94
CA ASP A 463 16.95 -26.07 -3.89
C ASP A 463 16.44 -26.35 -2.47
N PHE A 464 15.99 -25.30 -1.78
CA PHE A 464 15.36 -25.39 -0.47
C PHE A 464 13.89 -25.86 -0.52
N VAL A 465 13.24 -25.82 -1.68
CA VAL A 465 11.88 -26.30 -1.87
C VAL A 465 11.86 -27.83 -1.85
N ASN A 466 12.75 -28.45 -2.61
CA ASN A 466 12.85 -29.91 -2.73
C ASN A 466 13.95 -30.53 -1.85
N SER A 467 14.81 -29.69 -1.26
CA SER A 467 15.97 -30.11 -0.46
C SER A 467 16.97 -30.96 -1.26
N ASP A 468 17.31 -30.49 -2.44
CA ASP A 468 18.29 -31.11 -3.33
C ASP A 468 19.21 -30.07 -4.00
N ASN A 469 20.14 -30.55 -4.82
CA ASN A 469 21.17 -29.76 -5.47
C ASN A 469 20.79 -29.23 -6.86
N ASP A 470 19.51 -29.24 -7.22
CA ASP A 470 19.05 -28.79 -8.53
C ASP A 470 18.19 -27.52 -8.42
N PRO A 471 18.81 -26.32 -8.33
CA PRO A 471 18.08 -25.05 -8.27
C PRO A 471 17.51 -24.61 -9.63
N MET A 472 17.14 -25.57 -10.48
CA MET A 472 16.54 -25.33 -11.79
C MET A 472 15.21 -24.57 -11.67
N ASP A 473 15.03 -23.59 -12.56
CA ASP A 473 13.80 -22.82 -12.62
C ASP A 473 12.76 -23.52 -13.51
N GLU A 474 11.60 -23.78 -12.91
CA GLU A 474 10.45 -24.39 -13.57
C GLU A 474 9.26 -23.43 -13.67
N ASN A 475 9.40 -22.22 -13.10
CA ASN A 475 8.40 -21.16 -13.10
C ASN A 475 8.74 -20.10 -14.16
N GLY A 476 10.01 -19.68 -14.23
CA GLY A 476 10.52 -18.66 -15.13
C GLY A 476 10.83 -17.32 -14.46
N HIS A 477 10.26 -17.04 -13.29
CA HIS A 477 10.44 -15.76 -12.58
C HIS A 477 11.90 -15.52 -12.16
N GLY A 478 12.54 -16.47 -11.48
CA GLY A 478 13.93 -16.35 -11.05
C GLY A 478 14.92 -16.26 -12.22
N THR A 479 14.66 -16.97 -13.33
CA THR A 479 15.45 -16.82 -14.57
C THR A 479 15.31 -15.42 -15.17
N HIS A 480 14.12 -14.81 -15.09
CA HIS A 480 13.88 -13.43 -15.55
C HIS A 480 14.64 -12.41 -14.73
N VAL A 481 14.59 -12.54 -13.41
CA VAL A 481 15.37 -11.74 -12.46
C VAL A 481 16.88 -11.88 -12.74
N ALA A 482 17.38 -13.10 -12.93
CA ALA A 482 18.79 -13.37 -13.22
C ALA A 482 19.27 -12.69 -14.51
N GLY A 483 18.45 -12.70 -15.57
CA GLY A 483 18.78 -12.04 -16.84
C GLY A 483 18.92 -10.52 -16.72
N ILE A 484 18.05 -9.87 -15.94
CA ILE A 484 18.14 -8.42 -15.69
C ILE A 484 19.47 -8.07 -15.01
N ILE A 485 19.90 -8.90 -14.07
CA ILE A 485 21.17 -8.71 -13.35
C ILE A 485 22.36 -8.97 -14.28
N GLY A 486 22.38 -10.13 -14.94
CA GLY A 486 23.62 -10.70 -15.47
C GLY A 486 23.51 -11.50 -16.76
N ALA A 487 22.51 -11.24 -17.62
CA ALA A 487 22.59 -11.73 -19.00
C ALA A 487 23.86 -11.22 -19.69
N LYS A 488 24.59 -12.11 -20.36
CA LYS A 488 25.91 -11.80 -20.91
C LYS A 488 25.83 -10.83 -22.08
N LYS A 489 26.88 -10.05 -22.27
CA LYS A 489 26.98 -9.14 -23.41
C LYS A 489 27.67 -9.82 -24.60
N ASP A 490 26.94 -10.65 -25.34
CA ASP A 490 27.48 -11.35 -26.52
C ASP A 490 26.74 -11.05 -27.84
N GLY A 491 25.74 -10.16 -27.80
CA GLY A 491 24.94 -9.75 -28.96
C GLY A 491 23.79 -10.70 -29.28
N VAL A 492 23.52 -11.69 -28.44
CA VAL A 492 22.31 -12.52 -28.45
C VAL A 492 21.41 -12.08 -27.29
N GLY A 493 20.09 -12.13 -27.47
CA GLY A 493 19.16 -11.91 -26.35
C GLY A 493 19.20 -10.49 -25.81
N ILE A 494 19.46 -10.38 -24.51
CA ILE A 494 19.50 -9.11 -23.77
C ILE A 494 20.87 -8.89 -23.11
N THR A 495 21.16 -7.68 -22.67
CA THR A 495 22.34 -7.41 -21.83
C THR A 495 21.90 -7.04 -20.42
N GLY A 496 22.37 -7.81 -19.44
CA GLY A 496 22.14 -7.52 -18.03
C GLY A 496 22.84 -6.23 -17.59
N VAL A 497 22.43 -5.68 -16.45
CA VAL A 497 23.07 -4.49 -15.86
C VAL A 497 24.56 -4.74 -15.61
N ALA A 498 24.90 -5.91 -15.07
CA ALA A 498 26.24 -6.37 -14.73
C ALA A 498 26.57 -7.68 -15.51
N PRO A 499 26.92 -7.59 -16.81
CA PRO A 499 26.94 -8.73 -17.73
C PRO A 499 28.07 -9.76 -17.50
N ASN A 500 29.00 -9.54 -16.57
CA ASN A 500 30.08 -10.47 -16.21
C ASN A 500 29.99 -10.97 -14.76
N VAL A 501 28.89 -10.66 -14.07
CA VAL A 501 28.65 -11.15 -12.71
C VAL A 501 28.49 -12.67 -12.68
N LYS A 502 28.73 -13.28 -11.52
CA LYS A 502 28.36 -14.67 -11.25
C LYS A 502 26.99 -14.71 -10.56
N ILE A 503 26.01 -15.34 -11.18
CA ILE A 503 24.67 -15.56 -10.63
C ILE A 503 24.69 -16.85 -9.83
N MET A 504 24.44 -16.78 -8.52
CA MET A 504 24.24 -17.94 -7.64
C MET A 504 22.74 -18.25 -7.54
N PRO A 505 22.26 -19.33 -8.18
CA PRO A 505 20.88 -19.78 -8.06
C PRO A 505 20.58 -20.27 -6.64
N VAL A 506 19.56 -19.71 -6.00
CA VAL A 506 19.08 -20.19 -4.70
C VAL A 506 17.57 -20.33 -4.80
N LYS A 507 17.09 -21.57 -4.92
CA LYS A 507 15.66 -21.83 -5.10
C LYS A 507 14.98 -21.94 -3.74
N SER A 508 14.17 -20.93 -3.43
CA SER A 508 13.42 -20.80 -2.18
C SER A 508 11.90 -20.69 -2.40
N VAL A 509 11.47 -20.53 -3.65
CA VAL A 509 10.06 -20.38 -4.06
C VAL A 509 9.68 -21.54 -4.98
N ALA A 510 8.52 -22.16 -4.75
CA ALA A 510 8.06 -23.30 -5.54
C ALA A 510 7.55 -22.88 -6.94
N GLN A 511 7.23 -23.87 -7.78
CA GLN A 511 6.80 -23.64 -9.16
C GLN A 511 5.50 -22.82 -9.27
N ASP A 512 4.62 -22.91 -8.28
CA ASP A 512 3.38 -22.13 -8.19
C ASP A 512 3.62 -20.65 -7.80
N GLY A 513 4.87 -20.25 -7.53
CA GLY A 513 5.22 -18.92 -7.07
C GLY A 513 5.02 -18.72 -5.57
N ILE A 514 4.68 -19.77 -4.82
CA ILE A 514 4.46 -19.70 -3.37
C ILE A 514 5.77 -20.09 -2.66
N GLY A 515 6.33 -19.14 -1.93
CA GLY A 515 7.51 -19.34 -1.10
C GLY A 515 7.12 -19.59 0.37
N LYS A 516 7.89 -20.43 1.07
CA LYS A 516 7.79 -20.53 2.53
C LYS A 516 8.79 -19.55 3.15
N ALA A 517 8.41 -18.96 4.27
CA ALA A 517 9.27 -17.99 4.92
C ALA A 517 10.62 -18.58 5.37
N ILE A 518 10.59 -19.82 5.90
CA ILE A 518 11.77 -20.61 6.31
C ILE A 518 12.76 -20.89 5.16
N THR A 519 12.27 -21.15 3.94
CA THR A 519 13.14 -21.45 2.79
C THR A 519 13.86 -20.20 2.30
N GLY A 520 13.24 -19.02 2.42
CA GLY A 520 13.88 -17.74 2.17
C GLY A 520 14.98 -17.40 3.19
N VAL A 521 14.72 -17.65 4.49
CA VAL A 521 15.72 -17.44 5.56
C VAL A 521 16.96 -18.34 5.35
N ALA A 522 16.72 -19.62 5.06
CA ALA A 522 17.79 -20.57 4.79
C ALA A 522 18.58 -20.19 3.53
N GLY A 523 17.88 -19.77 2.45
CA GLY A 523 18.50 -19.30 1.22
C GLY A 523 19.41 -18.08 1.40
N ILE A 524 19.01 -17.10 2.23
CA ILE A 524 19.85 -15.94 2.56
C ILE A 524 21.14 -16.40 3.26
N ARG A 525 21.04 -17.27 4.27
CA ARG A 525 22.21 -17.76 5.01
C ARG A 525 23.15 -18.55 4.10
N TYR A 526 22.59 -19.46 3.30
CA TYR A 526 23.33 -20.22 2.30
C TYR A 526 24.11 -19.33 1.34
N ALA A 527 23.47 -18.29 0.79
CA ALA A 527 24.11 -17.37 -0.14
C ALA A 527 25.31 -16.66 0.51
N VAL A 528 25.15 -16.17 1.74
CA VAL A 528 26.23 -15.51 2.48
C VAL A 528 27.39 -16.47 2.76
N ASP A 529 27.09 -17.67 3.24
CA ASP A 529 28.08 -18.66 3.65
C ASP A 529 28.86 -19.23 2.45
N ASN A 530 28.25 -19.22 1.26
CA ASN A 530 28.86 -19.62 -0.01
C ASN A 530 29.45 -18.44 -0.82
N GLY A 531 29.58 -17.26 -0.21
CA GLY A 531 30.37 -16.15 -0.76
C GLY A 531 29.63 -15.24 -1.75
N ALA A 532 28.32 -15.07 -1.61
CA ALA A 532 27.60 -14.01 -2.32
C ALA A 532 28.03 -12.61 -1.81
N ASP A 533 28.23 -11.66 -2.73
CA ASP A 533 28.49 -10.25 -2.42
C ASP A 533 27.18 -9.45 -2.32
N ILE A 534 26.16 -9.88 -3.07
CA ILE A 534 24.82 -9.28 -3.12
C ILE A 534 23.77 -10.40 -3.10
N ILE A 535 22.64 -10.14 -2.46
CA ILE A 535 21.46 -10.99 -2.49
C ILE A 535 20.30 -10.18 -3.06
N ASN A 536 19.72 -10.66 -4.16
CA ASN A 536 18.46 -10.14 -4.68
C ASN A 536 17.30 -11.00 -4.16
N ILE A 537 16.31 -10.35 -3.55
CA ILE A 537 15.06 -10.97 -3.07
C ILE A 537 13.89 -10.32 -3.82
N SER A 538 13.25 -11.09 -4.69
CA SER A 538 12.12 -10.64 -5.50
C SER A 538 10.78 -11.26 -5.06
N PHE A 539 10.65 -11.59 -3.77
CA PHE A 539 9.42 -12.01 -3.12
C PHE A 539 9.23 -11.29 -1.77
N GLY A 540 7.99 -11.19 -1.31
CA GLY A 540 7.68 -10.54 -0.05
C GLY A 540 6.32 -10.94 0.51
N GLY A 541 6.06 -10.55 1.75
CA GLY A 541 4.82 -10.86 2.47
C GLY A 541 4.60 -9.93 3.66
N ASN A 542 3.50 -10.15 4.38
CA ASN A 542 3.14 -9.34 5.54
C ASN A 542 3.68 -9.89 6.86
N ASP A 543 3.97 -11.19 6.92
CA ASP A 543 4.41 -11.84 8.15
C ASP A 543 5.86 -11.46 8.50
N LEU A 544 6.01 -10.87 9.68
CA LEU A 544 7.29 -10.57 10.29
C LEU A 544 7.84 -11.82 10.96
N GLU A 545 8.91 -12.36 10.40
CA GLU A 545 9.74 -13.34 11.09
C GLU A 545 11.03 -12.65 11.57
N ILE A 546 11.22 -12.59 12.89
CA ILE A 546 12.48 -12.12 13.51
C ILE A 546 13.69 -12.81 12.86
N GLU A 547 13.53 -14.08 12.48
CA GLU A 547 14.56 -14.89 11.82
C GLU A 547 15.00 -14.32 10.46
N ARG A 548 14.08 -13.71 9.70
CA ARG A 548 14.41 -13.07 8.41
C ARG A 548 15.20 -11.79 8.62
N LEU A 549 14.81 -10.97 9.59
CA LEU A 549 15.60 -9.79 9.97
C LEU A 549 17.01 -10.20 10.42
N ASP A 550 17.12 -11.24 11.24
CA ASP A 550 18.40 -11.75 11.71
C ASP A 550 19.27 -12.32 10.59
N ALA A 551 18.68 -12.97 9.58
CA ALA A 551 19.42 -13.43 8.40
C ALA A 551 19.95 -12.27 7.55
N ILE A 552 19.19 -11.18 7.38
CA ILE A 552 19.65 -10.00 6.64
C ILE A 552 20.73 -9.24 7.45
N ARG A 553 20.57 -9.10 8.77
CA ARG A 553 21.63 -8.58 9.65
C ARG A 553 22.90 -9.41 9.55
N TYR A 554 22.77 -10.74 9.49
CA TYR A 554 23.90 -11.62 9.28
C TYR A 554 24.60 -11.33 7.95
N ALA A 555 23.85 -11.19 6.85
CA ALA A 555 24.37 -10.82 5.54
C ALA A 555 25.17 -9.49 5.60
N GLU A 556 24.57 -8.42 6.14
CA GLU A 556 25.26 -7.12 6.24
C GLU A 556 26.50 -7.18 7.14
N SER A 557 26.48 -7.98 8.21
CA SER A 557 27.64 -8.19 9.09
C SER A 557 28.81 -8.87 8.39
N LYS A 558 28.54 -9.60 7.30
CA LYS A 558 29.52 -10.25 6.43
C LYS A 558 29.90 -9.39 5.22
N GLY A 559 29.36 -8.18 5.11
CA GLY A 559 29.63 -7.26 4.01
C GLY A 559 28.74 -7.49 2.78
N VAL A 560 27.72 -8.35 2.88
CA VAL A 560 26.79 -8.67 1.80
C VAL A 560 25.64 -7.67 1.79
N VAL A 561 25.28 -7.16 0.60
CA VAL A 561 24.17 -6.22 0.43
C VAL A 561 22.90 -6.97 0.03
N VAL A 562 21.78 -6.69 0.69
CA VAL A 562 20.48 -7.28 0.35
C VAL A 562 19.61 -6.24 -0.35
N VAL A 563 19.06 -6.59 -1.50
CA VAL A 563 18.15 -5.75 -2.29
C VAL A 563 16.80 -6.46 -2.38
N SER A 564 15.70 -5.75 -2.07
CA SER A 564 14.38 -6.34 -1.93
C SER A 564 13.29 -5.56 -2.68
N SER A 565 12.41 -6.27 -3.38
CA SER A 565 11.27 -5.67 -4.07
C SER A 565 10.22 -5.14 -3.08
N ALA A 566 9.62 -3.98 -3.37
CA ALA A 566 8.70 -3.31 -2.45
C ALA A 566 7.31 -3.98 -2.35
N GLY A 567 6.92 -4.78 -3.33
CA GLY A 567 5.60 -5.41 -3.45
C GLY A 567 4.67 -4.67 -4.43
N ASN A 568 3.64 -5.39 -4.91
CA ASN A 568 2.86 -5.03 -6.10
C ASN A 568 1.37 -4.76 -5.79
N SER A 569 1.05 -4.22 -4.61
CA SER A 569 -0.34 -4.04 -4.14
C SER A 569 -0.79 -2.58 -4.13
N GLY A 570 0.04 -1.64 -4.55
CA GLY A 570 -0.25 -0.20 -4.45
C GLY A 570 -0.35 0.31 -3.01
N ASN A 571 0.17 -0.44 -2.03
CA ASN A 571 0.09 -0.08 -0.61
C ASN A 571 0.92 1.17 -0.30
N GLY A 572 0.58 1.86 0.79
CA GLY A 572 1.27 3.07 1.24
C GLY A 572 2.71 2.87 1.71
N ARG A 573 3.19 1.62 1.75
CA ARG A 573 4.52 1.22 2.23
C ARG A 573 4.93 -0.14 1.66
N PRO A 574 6.22 -0.51 1.71
CA PRO A 574 6.66 -1.81 1.21
C PRO A 574 6.14 -2.98 2.05
N THR A 575 6.10 -4.18 1.49
CA THR A 575 5.98 -5.45 2.25
C THR A 575 7.33 -5.86 2.83
N LEU A 576 7.37 -6.89 3.67
CA LEU A 576 8.63 -7.45 4.16
C LEU A 576 9.23 -8.38 3.09
N PRO A 577 10.57 -8.42 2.93
CA PRO A 577 11.58 -7.77 3.76
C PRO A 577 11.89 -6.31 3.41
N ALA A 578 11.44 -5.77 2.28
CA ALA A 578 11.79 -4.41 1.85
C ALA A 578 11.46 -3.32 2.89
N ARG A 579 10.40 -3.50 3.69
CA ARG A 579 10.05 -2.59 4.79
C ARG A 579 11.16 -2.44 5.85
N LEU A 580 12.09 -3.40 5.96
CA LEU A 580 13.22 -3.38 6.89
C LEU A 580 14.35 -2.43 6.45
N ALA A 581 14.23 -1.76 5.30
CA ALA A 581 15.24 -0.82 4.79
C ALA A 581 15.43 0.46 5.63
N ASN A 582 14.70 0.62 6.74
CA ASN A 582 15.07 1.57 7.80
C ASN A 582 16.30 1.11 8.61
N GLU A 583 16.61 -0.18 8.56
CA GLU A 583 17.68 -0.81 9.33
C GLU A 583 18.65 -1.55 8.41
N VAL A 584 18.12 -2.42 7.55
CA VAL A 584 18.90 -3.36 6.73
C VAL A 584 18.37 -3.47 5.31
N GLY A 585 19.28 -3.68 4.35
CA GLY A 585 18.96 -3.84 2.94
C GLY A 585 18.50 -2.55 2.24
N ILE A 586 18.11 -2.69 0.97
CA ILE A 586 17.60 -1.63 0.10
C ILE A 586 16.24 -2.05 -0.43
N ALA A 587 15.23 -1.19 -0.29
CA ALA A 587 13.90 -1.38 -0.85
C ALA A 587 13.79 -0.79 -2.26
N VAL A 588 13.12 -1.51 -3.16
CA VAL A 588 13.03 -1.08 -4.56
C VAL A 588 11.58 -1.06 -5.07
N GLY A 589 11.11 0.13 -5.40
CA GLY A 589 9.85 0.37 -6.11
C GLY A 589 9.99 0.33 -7.63
N SER A 590 8.86 0.36 -8.33
CA SER A 590 8.79 0.25 -9.79
C SER A 590 8.40 1.57 -10.45
N VAL A 591 9.06 1.90 -11.56
CA VAL A 591 8.62 2.93 -12.52
C VAL A 591 8.39 2.33 -13.90
N THR A 592 7.55 3.02 -14.68
CA THR A 592 7.30 2.76 -16.10
C THR A 592 8.40 3.35 -16.99
N ARG A 593 8.34 3.03 -18.29
CA ARG A 593 9.24 3.58 -19.31
C ARG A 593 9.24 5.10 -19.39
N ASP A 594 8.08 5.71 -19.16
CA ASP A 594 7.89 7.16 -19.16
C ASP A 594 8.21 7.81 -17.81
N ARG A 595 8.84 7.06 -16.90
CA ARG A 595 9.24 7.50 -15.56
C ARG A 595 8.06 7.89 -14.67
N LYS A 596 6.88 7.31 -14.95
CA LYS A 596 5.76 7.36 -14.01
C LYS A 596 5.99 6.29 -12.94
N LEU A 597 5.69 6.60 -11.69
CA LEU A 597 5.59 5.58 -10.65
C LEU A 597 4.53 4.54 -11.04
N SER A 598 4.88 3.25 -11.04
CA SER A 598 3.92 2.21 -11.41
C SER A 598 2.78 2.17 -10.39
N ASP A 599 1.53 2.10 -10.86
CA ASP A 599 0.34 2.18 -9.99
C ASP A 599 0.30 1.03 -8.98
N PHE A 600 0.74 -0.18 -9.39
CA PHE A 600 0.86 -1.34 -8.50
C PHE A 600 2.01 -1.24 -7.49
N SER A 601 3.00 -0.36 -7.68
CA SER A 601 4.20 -0.33 -6.84
C SER A 601 3.84 0.16 -5.43
N ASN A 602 4.09 -0.68 -4.43
CA ASN A 602 4.02 -0.25 -3.04
C ASN A 602 4.93 0.96 -2.81
N ARG A 603 4.40 1.98 -2.17
CA ARG A 603 5.07 3.26 -1.92
C ARG A 603 6.18 3.11 -0.89
N SER A 604 7.06 4.11 -0.79
CA SER A 604 8.15 4.12 0.20
C SER A 604 7.67 4.40 1.63
N GLY A 605 6.49 5.02 1.79
CA GLY A 605 5.86 5.31 3.07
C GLY A 605 6.39 6.56 3.75
N VAL A 606 5.91 6.77 4.97
CA VAL A 606 6.06 8.01 5.75
C VAL A 606 7.15 7.91 6.82
N VAL A 607 7.87 6.78 6.81
CA VAL A 607 9.09 6.52 7.55
C VAL A 607 10.23 6.50 6.53
N VAL A 608 11.33 7.20 6.84
CA VAL A 608 12.51 7.18 5.97
C VAL A 608 13.12 5.78 5.98
N ILE A 609 13.20 5.17 4.81
CA ILE A 609 13.89 3.91 4.56
C ILE A 609 14.82 4.08 3.36
N ASP A 610 15.84 3.23 3.23
CA ASP A 610 16.71 3.18 2.06
C ASP A 610 15.92 2.64 0.83
N TYR A 611 15.06 3.49 0.26
CA TYR A 611 14.15 3.18 -0.84
C TYR A 611 14.46 4.01 -2.07
N VAL A 612 14.63 3.33 -3.19
CA VAL A 612 14.75 3.92 -4.53
C VAL A 612 13.74 3.26 -5.46
N VAL A 613 13.49 3.86 -6.62
CA VAL A 613 12.72 3.21 -7.69
C VAL A 613 13.62 2.82 -8.85
N ALA A 614 13.22 1.79 -9.57
CA ALA A 614 13.90 1.29 -10.75
C ALA A 614 12.88 0.80 -11.79
N PRO A 615 13.29 0.57 -13.06
CA PRO A 615 12.41 0.09 -14.12
C PRO A 615 11.71 -1.23 -13.75
N GLY A 616 10.37 -1.25 -13.78
CA GLY A 616 9.59 -2.45 -13.46
C GLY A 616 8.27 -2.61 -14.21
N GLY A 617 7.92 -1.69 -15.12
CA GLY A 617 6.77 -1.85 -16.03
C GLY A 617 5.48 -1.18 -15.56
N ASP A 618 4.40 -1.33 -16.34
CA ASP A 618 3.13 -0.60 -16.14
C ASP A 618 2.01 -1.42 -15.47
N GLY A 619 2.12 -2.76 -15.50
CA GLY A 619 1.20 -3.67 -14.82
C GLY A 619 -0.13 -3.91 -15.51
N GLY A 620 -0.28 -3.49 -16.78
CA GLY A 620 -1.50 -3.73 -17.56
C GLY A 620 -1.52 -5.12 -18.19
N SER A 621 -0.60 -5.37 -19.12
CA SER A 621 -0.47 -6.66 -19.82
C SER A 621 0.98 -6.85 -20.23
N SER A 622 1.56 -8.04 -20.05
CA SER A 622 2.97 -8.32 -20.40
C SER A 622 3.29 -7.90 -21.85
N ASN A 623 3.88 -6.71 -22.01
CA ASN A 623 4.09 -6.06 -23.30
C ASN A 623 5.40 -5.24 -23.34
N SER A 624 5.65 -4.52 -24.43
CA SER A 624 6.90 -3.77 -24.65
C SER A 624 7.14 -2.59 -23.71
N GLU A 625 6.17 -2.20 -22.89
CA GLU A 625 6.29 -1.23 -21.81
C GLU A 625 6.80 -1.85 -20.49
N ASP A 626 6.86 -3.18 -20.43
CA ASP A 626 7.39 -3.94 -19.31
C ASP A 626 8.85 -4.37 -19.55
N ILE A 627 9.40 -5.15 -18.61
CA ILE A 627 10.81 -5.52 -18.63
C ILE A 627 11.00 -6.83 -19.40
N TYR A 628 11.73 -6.73 -20.52
CA TYR A 628 12.15 -7.89 -21.31
C TYR A 628 13.39 -8.54 -20.68
N SER A 629 13.33 -9.84 -20.44
CA SER A 629 14.45 -10.64 -19.92
C SER A 629 14.30 -12.13 -20.25
N THR A 630 15.31 -12.91 -19.89
CA THR A 630 15.39 -14.37 -20.04
C THR A 630 14.26 -15.07 -19.30
N VAL A 631 13.80 -16.23 -19.78
CA VAL A 631 12.89 -17.10 -19.00
C VAL A 631 13.32 -18.55 -19.13
N ALA A 632 12.87 -19.40 -18.22
CA ALA A 632 13.21 -20.82 -18.24
C ALA A 632 12.83 -21.48 -19.57
N LEU A 633 13.73 -22.30 -20.11
CA LEU A 633 13.56 -23.03 -21.38
C LEU A 633 12.49 -24.12 -21.31
N SER A 634 12.09 -24.49 -20.10
CA SER A 634 10.94 -25.38 -19.84
C SER A 634 9.61 -24.74 -20.24
N LEU A 635 9.54 -23.41 -20.33
CA LEU A 635 8.36 -22.70 -20.78
C LEU A 635 8.24 -22.74 -22.31
N THR A 636 7.02 -22.93 -22.81
CA THR A 636 6.75 -22.97 -24.25
C THR A 636 6.97 -21.60 -24.92
N GLY A 637 7.60 -21.57 -26.10
CA GLY A 637 7.77 -20.35 -26.88
C GLY A 637 9.22 -19.86 -26.95
N ILE A 638 9.40 -18.54 -27.03
CA ILE A 638 10.73 -17.93 -27.12
C ILE A 638 11.39 -17.82 -25.73
N PRO A 639 12.73 -17.90 -25.64
CA PRO A 639 13.48 -17.93 -24.38
C PRO A 639 13.53 -16.58 -23.63
N TYR A 640 12.72 -15.61 -24.03
CA TYR A 640 12.66 -14.27 -23.43
C TYR A 640 11.20 -13.79 -23.38
N ARG A 641 10.83 -13.07 -22.32
CA ARG A 641 9.47 -12.54 -22.13
C ARG A 641 9.48 -11.20 -21.40
N TYR A 642 8.36 -10.49 -21.53
CA TYR A 642 8.09 -9.27 -20.78
C TYR A 642 7.39 -9.61 -19.46
N TYR A 643 7.95 -9.16 -18.33
CA TYR A 643 7.30 -9.19 -17.02
C TYR A 643 7.30 -7.81 -16.39
N PHE A 644 6.29 -7.56 -15.56
CA PHE A 644 6.19 -6.36 -14.75
C PHE A 644 6.23 -6.72 -13.26
N GLY A 645 6.58 -5.74 -12.44
CA GLY A 645 6.58 -5.84 -11.00
C GLY A 645 7.80 -5.18 -10.37
N THR A 646 7.70 -4.91 -9.07
CA THR A 646 8.86 -4.53 -8.25
C THR A 646 9.94 -5.63 -8.25
N SER A 647 9.56 -6.88 -8.54
CA SER A 647 10.46 -8.01 -8.78
C SER A 647 11.38 -7.84 -10.00
N MET A 648 10.99 -7.03 -10.98
CA MET A 648 11.83 -6.65 -12.12
C MET A 648 12.62 -5.37 -11.84
N ALA A 649 12.16 -4.53 -10.90
CA ALA A 649 12.87 -3.33 -10.47
C ALA A 649 14.08 -3.64 -9.56
N ALA A 650 13.90 -4.49 -8.55
CA ALA A 650 14.96 -4.91 -7.62
C ALA A 650 16.26 -5.41 -8.30
N PRO A 651 16.23 -6.29 -9.31
CA PRO A 651 17.44 -6.79 -9.97
C PRO A 651 18.24 -5.71 -10.71
N HIS A 652 17.61 -4.62 -11.16
CA HIS A 652 18.35 -3.48 -11.71
C HIS A 652 19.25 -2.87 -10.65
N VAL A 653 18.73 -2.67 -9.42
CA VAL A 653 19.48 -2.14 -8.29
C VAL A 653 20.58 -3.11 -7.84
N ALA A 654 20.29 -4.42 -7.78
CA ALA A 654 21.29 -5.44 -7.47
C ALA A 654 22.47 -5.42 -8.47
N GLY A 655 22.17 -5.27 -9.77
CA GLY A 655 23.19 -5.09 -10.81
C GLY A 655 24.03 -3.82 -10.62
N VAL A 656 23.42 -2.69 -10.25
CA VAL A 656 24.17 -1.45 -9.95
C VAL A 656 25.08 -1.64 -8.73
N VAL A 657 24.61 -2.31 -7.68
CA VAL A 657 25.44 -2.62 -6.51
C VAL A 657 26.63 -3.50 -6.90
N ALA A 658 26.45 -4.48 -7.79
CA ALA A 658 27.55 -5.29 -8.31
C ALA A 658 28.61 -4.45 -9.04
N LEU A 659 28.18 -3.50 -9.88
CA LEU A 659 29.09 -2.56 -10.56
C LEU A 659 29.83 -1.65 -9.56
N MET A 660 29.14 -1.19 -8.50
CA MET A 660 29.76 -0.39 -7.43
C MET A 660 30.81 -1.20 -6.67
N ARG A 661 30.52 -2.48 -6.35
CA ARG A 661 31.44 -3.40 -5.68
C ARG A 661 32.68 -3.68 -6.52
N GLN A 662 32.51 -3.92 -7.81
CA GLN A 662 33.63 -4.07 -8.74
C GLN A 662 34.50 -2.81 -8.77
N ALA A 663 33.87 -1.62 -8.83
CA ALA A 663 34.59 -0.36 -8.87
C ALA A 663 35.33 -0.04 -7.56
N ASN A 664 34.75 -0.40 -6.42
CA ASN A 664 35.38 -0.25 -5.11
C ASN A 664 35.01 -1.43 -4.16
N PRO A 665 35.90 -2.43 -4.03
CA PRO A 665 35.64 -3.62 -3.22
C PRO A 665 35.70 -3.34 -1.70
N ASN A 666 36.13 -2.15 -1.27
CA ASN A 666 36.28 -1.81 0.16
C ASN A 666 35.06 -1.12 0.77
N LEU A 667 34.08 -0.67 -0.02
CA LEU A 667 32.82 -0.13 0.50
C LEU A 667 32.15 -1.12 1.46
N THR A 668 31.56 -0.59 2.51
CA THR A 668 30.66 -1.35 3.38
C THR A 668 29.24 -1.32 2.81
N PRO A 669 28.34 -2.24 3.23
CA PRO A 669 26.93 -2.15 2.89
C PRO A 669 26.32 -0.77 3.21
N SER A 670 26.65 -0.18 4.37
CA SER A 670 26.18 1.15 4.75
C SER A 670 26.64 2.26 3.80
N GLU A 671 27.89 2.22 3.32
CA GLU A 671 28.39 3.20 2.35
C GLU A 671 27.73 3.05 0.98
N ILE A 672 27.46 1.82 0.54
CA ILE A 672 26.73 1.55 -0.71
C ILE A 672 25.31 2.13 -0.63
N LYS A 673 24.56 1.81 0.43
CA LYS A 673 23.20 2.33 0.66
C LYS A 673 23.18 3.86 0.60
N LYS A 674 24.12 4.50 1.30
CA LYS A 674 24.26 5.96 1.30
C LYS A 674 24.54 6.54 -0.10
N ILE A 675 25.42 5.92 -0.88
CA ILE A 675 25.73 6.40 -2.23
C ILE A 675 24.50 6.27 -3.14
N ILE A 676 23.79 5.14 -3.09
CA ILE A 676 22.58 4.92 -3.89
C ILE A 676 21.53 6.00 -3.58
N VAL A 677 21.27 6.25 -2.30
CA VAL A 677 20.31 7.26 -1.85
C VAL A 677 20.69 8.67 -2.31
N VAL A 678 21.97 9.04 -2.21
CA VAL A 678 22.44 10.39 -2.57
C VAL A 678 22.48 10.63 -4.08
N THR A 679 22.64 9.57 -4.88
CA THR A 679 22.77 9.66 -6.35
C THR A 679 21.47 9.42 -7.10
N ALA A 680 20.42 8.97 -6.42
CA ALA A 680 19.10 8.79 -7.00
C ALA A 680 18.55 10.12 -7.58
N ASN A 681 17.93 10.04 -8.76
CA ASN A 681 17.36 11.18 -9.48
C ASN A 681 15.85 11.28 -9.24
N ARG A 682 15.41 12.45 -8.78
CA ARG A 682 14.04 12.72 -8.34
C ARG A 682 13.29 13.69 -9.24
N SER A 683 13.99 14.51 -10.05
CA SER A 683 13.33 15.40 -11.02
C SER A 683 12.63 14.65 -12.15
N ASP A 684 12.90 13.35 -12.23
CA ASP A 684 12.57 12.55 -13.40
C ASP A 684 11.30 11.72 -13.18
N ILE A 685 10.70 11.73 -11.98
CA ILE A 685 9.55 10.87 -11.65
C ILE A 685 8.25 11.67 -11.58
N THR A 686 7.21 11.15 -12.23
CA THR A 686 5.82 11.61 -12.08
C THR A 686 5.02 10.60 -11.25
N VAL A 687 4.10 11.10 -10.41
CA VAL A 687 3.19 10.29 -9.58
C VAL A 687 1.79 10.36 -10.17
#